data_AF-A0A6L4B4J3-F1
#
_entry.id   AF-A0A6L4B4J3-F1
#
_cell.length_a   1.000
_cell.length_b   1.000
_cell.length_c   1.000
_cell.angle_alpha   90.00
_cell.angle_beta   90.00
_cell.angle_gamma   90.00
#
_symmetry.space_group_name_H-M   'P 1'
#
loop_
_entity.id
_entity.type
_entity.pdbx_description
1 polymer ?
#
loop_
_entity_poly.entity_id
_entity_poly.type
_entity_poly.pdbx_seq_one_letter_code
_entity_poly.pdbx_strand_id
1 'polypeptide(L)'
;MPHPVRWLHLSDFHVGKDDYATRKMFDYILAHVRNRKAEGFVPDLLFITGDLANNGLDKEYETFWLEFVTPLQDVIGSHFGERTFVVPGNHDVDRGKFPAFSREEVAKPESHYLDPTEEGGKLRGEMLIPRFQAYLDSDCSPAKGAFANQEGAYAHCLELQGQEVGIVGINTAWLTKDDKDERQLTPGKSLLEKALDTIKLAKLRIVLGHHPIDWFIPAQKKPITSLLGQHHVLYLHGHLHDAWAEPSYGGGQTYLAIQSGAGFQAREGERWRNGLVWGEADLNARVVRLQAWRWDPGQQDWILATDAFHERHRKGDWWHYPLPCNQPVMVDYTPAVPVVPPPKGWSVFKPEDLVAYLRPLDAEAALGYFDGAVPDWPTALSTSIPRRRIVGSLVSRFRQADSSSVPIVTLLLAAGCEGKTTALLQAAYSIVEGKDDWRILQRRDESQSLVPAEILPLLDKEYSWLLLLDEADRAATDLRALLKDLPLDLHGRVHALLACRDTDWLGSPAANLDWTVADFSKEPLRGLDLADAVAIVRSWQAFGDTGLGDLAKRPEAERAMILEQQAKDEAKIQGGAFFGALLAVRSGSDLRKHARLMLDRLGQRKIPGGGTLRDALAYIAAMHAEGLEFLSRPVLAQTLGCSQNNLHRDVLVPLGQEAAATTTSSFIYTRHRRIAETLMSVLAEEFGKDVGALYVALGEAAICAFINGSFVPALSSWRFDISKHFLETGREELAFNIARAVLDREPTNELTRTHVANLYRRAGLPEQAVRVFREIMTLGVGGR
;
A
#
# COMPACT_ATOMS: atom_id res chain seq x y z
N MET A 1 29.62 -34.81 -13.44
CA MET A 1 29.33 -33.43 -13.90
C MET A 1 29.50 -32.52 -12.69
N PRO A 2 30.03 -31.30 -12.81
CA PRO A 2 30.20 -30.44 -11.64
C PRO A 2 28.83 -30.11 -11.05
N HIS A 3 28.71 -30.27 -9.73
CA HIS A 3 27.51 -29.95 -8.96
C HIS A 3 27.33 -28.42 -8.89
N PRO A 4 26.09 -27.93 -8.75
CA PRO A 4 25.86 -26.50 -8.63
C PRO A 4 26.45 -25.97 -7.31
N VAL A 5 26.89 -24.71 -7.31
CA VAL A 5 27.44 -24.03 -6.13
C VAL A 5 26.29 -23.50 -5.29
N ARG A 6 26.21 -23.90 -4.02
CA ARG A 6 25.11 -23.55 -3.11
C ARG A 6 25.55 -22.57 -2.04
N TRP A 7 24.65 -21.70 -1.61
CA TRP A 7 24.90 -20.83 -0.47
C TRP A 7 23.65 -20.61 0.39
N LEU A 8 23.90 -20.28 1.65
CA LEU A 8 22.93 -19.67 2.55
C LEU A 8 23.26 -18.19 2.67
N HIS A 9 22.27 -17.33 2.41
CA HIS A 9 22.38 -15.87 2.52
C HIS A 9 21.50 -15.39 3.68
N LEU A 10 22.15 -14.73 4.64
CA LEU A 10 21.56 -14.14 5.83
C LEU A 10 21.95 -12.66 5.93
N SER A 11 21.21 -11.87 6.67
CA SER A 11 21.46 -10.44 6.85
C SER A 11 20.69 -9.91 8.06
N ASP A 12 21.02 -8.73 8.58
CA ASP A 12 20.19 -7.96 9.52
C ASP A 12 19.73 -8.75 10.77
N PHE A 13 20.67 -9.01 11.67
CA PHE A 13 20.43 -9.71 12.94
C PHE A 13 20.19 -8.76 14.11
N HIS A 14 20.75 -7.56 14.06
CA HIS A 14 20.64 -6.53 15.10
C HIS A 14 20.84 -7.10 16.51
N VAL A 15 21.92 -7.86 16.72
CA VAL A 15 22.20 -8.46 18.03
C VAL A 15 22.37 -7.36 19.07
N GLY A 16 21.68 -7.52 20.21
CA GLY A 16 21.58 -6.49 21.25
C GLY A 16 20.27 -5.69 21.23
N LYS A 17 19.47 -5.78 20.14
CA LYS A 17 18.12 -5.20 20.07
C LYS A 17 17.14 -5.88 21.03
N ASP A 18 17.18 -7.21 21.08
CA ASP A 18 16.36 -8.02 21.98
C ASP A 18 17.05 -9.34 22.34
N ASP A 19 17.62 -9.41 23.54
CA ASP A 19 18.41 -10.56 23.96
C ASP A 19 17.70 -11.91 23.87
N TYR A 20 16.41 -11.97 24.19
CA TYR A 20 15.68 -13.24 24.21
C TYR A 20 15.19 -13.62 22.80
N ALA A 21 14.54 -12.68 22.11
CA ALA A 21 13.92 -12.97 20.83
C ALA A 21 14.96 -13.22 19.73
N THR A 22 16.09 -12.50 19.74
CA THR A 22 17.20 -12.75 18.81
C THR A 22 17.77 -14.16 18.99
N ARG A 23 18.04 -14.59 20.24
CA ARG A 23 18.53 -15.95 20.54
C ARG A 23 17.55 -17.04 20.15
N LYS A 24 16.24 -16.80 20.30
CA LYS A 24 15.23 -17.73 19.79
C LYS A 24 15.27 -17.86 18.27
N MET A 25 15.49 -16.75 17.58
CA MET A 25 15.64 -16.81 16.14
C MET A 25 16.91 -17.55 15.70
N PHE A 26 18.01 -17.46 16.47
CA PHE A 26 19.18 -18.31 16.26
C PHE A 26 18.82 -19.79 16.35
N ASP A 27 18.12 -20.22 17.41
CA ASP A 27 17.68 -21.60 17.57
C ASP A 27 16.85 -22.07 16.36
N TYR A 28 15.93 -21.22 15.88
CA TYR A 28 15.04 -21.54 14.76
C TYR A 28 15.77 -21.62 13.42
N ILE A 29 16.72 -20.73 13.15
CA ILE A 29 17.56 -20.80 11.95
C ILE A 29 18.44 -22.06 12.00
N LEU A 30 19.05 -22.36 13.15
CA LEU A 30 19.86 -23.57 13.33
C LEU A 30 19.03 -24.85 13.10
N ALA A 31 17.80 -24.90 13.61
CA ALA A 31 16.88 -26.01 13.37
C ALA A 31 16.54 -26.16 11.88
N HIS A 32 16.22 -25.06 11.19
CA HIS A 32 15.97 -25.07 9.75
C HIS A 32 17.14 -25.63 8.96
N VAL A 33 18.36 -25.16 9.23
CA VAL A 33 19.57 -25.60 8.52
C VAL A 33 19.88 -27.08 8.81
N ARG A 34 19.63 -27.57 10.03
CA ARG A 34 19.71 -29.01 10.35
C ARG A 34 18.74 -29.83 9.50
N ASN A 35 17.49 -29.38 9.36
CA ASN A 35 16.48 -30.07 8.56
C ASN A 35 16.89 -30.11 7.08
N ARG A 36 17.34 -28.98 6.52
CA ARG A 36 17.84 -28.89 5.14
C ARG A 36 19.04 -29.80 4.89
N LYS A 37 19.97 -29.88 5.84
CA LYS A 37 21.10 -30.81 5.78
C LYS A 37 20.64 -32.27 5.81
N ALA A 38 19.65 -32.61 6.63
CA ALA A 38 19.09 -33.97 6.67
C ALA A 38 18.40 -34.36 5.35
N GLU A 39 17.83 -33.39 4.63
CA GLU A 39 17.30 -33.54 3.26
C GLU A 39 18.39 -33.65 2.18
N GLY A 40 19.68 -33.56 2.55
CA GLY A 40 20.81 -33.58 1.62
C GLY A 40 21.09 -32.23 0.95
N PHE A 41 20.50 -31.14 1.45
CA PHE A 41 20.73 -29.78 0.96
C PHE A 41 21.71 -29.03 1.88
N VAL A 42 23.00 -29.10 1.55
CA VAL A 42 24.09 -28.45 2.30
C VAL A 42 24.67 -27.30 1.47
N PRO A 43 24.87 -26.10 2.05
CA PRO A 43 25.53 -25.00 1.34
C PRO A 43 27.03 -25.25 1.17
N ASP A 44 27.60 -24.75 0.08
CA ASP A 44 29.06 -24.64 -0.09
C ASP A 44 29.60 -23.36 0.57
N LEU A 45 28.78 -22.31 0.67
CA LEU A 45 29.15 -20.98 1.17
C LEU A 45 28.10 -20.42 2.15
N LEU A 46 28.53 -19.62 3.14
CA LEU A 46 27.66 -18.83 4.00
C LEU A 46 27.98 -17.34 3.81
N PHE A 47 26.95 -16.57 3.50
CA PHE A 47 27.03 -15.12 3.33
C PHE A 47 26.21 -14.40 4.38
N ILE A 48 26.81 -13.41 5.05
CA ILE A 48 26.13 -12.55 6.01
C ILE A 48 26.32 -11.08 5.63
N THR A 49 25.26 -10.43 5.16
CA THR A 49 25.33 -9.12 4.50
C THR A 49 25.01 -7.93 5.40
N GLY A 50 25.64 -7.86 6.58
CA GLY A 50 25.61 -6.69 7.45
C GLY A 50 24.51 -6.65 8.51
N ASP A 51 24.59 -5.63 9.36
CA ASP A 51 23.78 -5.41 10.56
C ASP A 51 23.83 -6.62 11.50
N LEU A 52 25.06 -7.04 11.81
CA LEU A 52 25.32 -8.13 12.75
C LEU A 52 24.96 -7.68 14.16
N ALA A 53 25.37 -6.47 14.53
CA ALA A 53 25.13 -5.82 15.80
C ALA A 53 24.00 -4.77 15.68
N ASN A 54 23.40 -4.38 16.81
CA ASN A 54 22.40 -3.31 16.84
C ASN A 54 23.04 -1.92 17.01
N ASN A 55 24.15 -1.82 17.73
CA ASN A 55 24.85 -0.56 17.98
C ASN A 55 26.37 -0.63 17.75
N GLY A 56 26.85 -1.74 17.18
CA GLY A 56 28.27 -1.94 16.88
C GLY A 56 29.14 -2.13 18.12
N LEU A 57 28.63 -2.76 19.18
CA LEU A 57 29.36 -2.98 20.43
C LEU A 57 30.02 -4.37 20.50
N ASP A 58 31.18 -4.47 21.15
CA ASP A 58 31.97 -5.72 21.26
C ASP A 58 31.15 -6.92 21.74
N LYS A 59 30.32 -6.73 22.78
CA LYS A 59 29.47 -7.80 23.35
C LYS A 59 28.41 -8.30 22.37
N GLU A 60 27.90 -7.43 21.50
CA GLU A 60 26.92 -7.80 20.48
C GLU A 60 27.56 -8.74 19.46
N TYR A 61 28.80 -8.45 19.03
CA TYR A 61 29.57 -9.33 18.14
C TYR A 61 30.00 -10.63 18.80
N GLU A 62 30.44 -10.60 20.07
CA GLU A 62 30.77 -11.81 20.83
C GLU A 62 29.57 -12.76 20.88
N THR A 63 28.38 -12.22 21.19
CA THR A 63 27.11 -12.97 21.17
C THR A 63 26.84 -13.54 19.78
N PHE A 64 26.93 -12.70 18.73
CA PHE A 64 26.67 -13.13 17.36
C PHE A 64 27.58 -14.29 16.90
N TRP A 65 28.88 -14.20 17.17
CA TRP A 65 29.83 -15.22 16.74
C TRP A 65 29.75 -16.50 17.56
N LEU A 66 29.70 -16.39 18.90
CA LEU A 66 29.72 -17.55 19.79
C LEU A 66 28.37 -18.29 19.84
N GLU A 67 27.26 -17.55 19.84
CA GLU A 67 25.94 -18.15 20.05
C GLU A 67 25.22 -18.46 18.74
N PHE A 68 25.64 -17.88 17.60
CA PHE A 68 24.98 -18.11 16.32
C PHE A 68 25.90 -18.63 15.23
N VAL A 69 26.91 -17.85 14.81
CA VAL A 69 27.70 -18.21 13.61
C VAL A 69 28.51 -19.49 13.82
N THR A 70 29.18 -19.64 14.97
CA THR A 70 29.94 -20.86 15.28
C THR A 70 29.03 -22.09 15.35
N PRO A 71 27.90 -22.07 16.11
CA PRO A 71 26.93 -23.17 16.06
C PRO A 71 26.36 -23.46 14.67
N LEU A 72 26.14 -22.44 13.84
CA LEU A 72 25.64 -22.60 12.47
C LEU A 72 26.67 -23.29 11.58
N GLN A 73 27.95 -22.90 11.68
CA GLN A 73 29.05 -23.57 11.00
C GLN A 73 29.13 -25.04 11.42
N ASP A 74 29.05 -25.34 12.73
CA ASP A 74 29.05 -26.71 13.24
C ASP A 74 27.87 -27.55 12.70
N VAL A 75 26.69 -26.94 12.60
CA VAL A 75 25.51 -27.57 12.01
C VAL A 75 25.76 -27.92 10.53
N ILE A 76 26.34 -27.00 9.76
CA ILE A 76 26.62 -27.20 8.33
C ILE A 76 27.71 -28.26 8.15
N GLY A 77 28.86 -28.12 8.81
CA GLY A 77 29.96 -29.07 8.77
C GLY A 77 31.29 -28.48 9.24
N SER A 78 32.27 -29.36 9.48
CA SER A 78 33.60 -28.92 9.92
C SER A 78 34.28 -28.02 8.88
N HIS A 79 35.07 -27.06 9.36
CA HIS A 79 35.84 -26.10 8.54
C HIS A 79 35.01 -25.08 7.77
N PHE A 80 33.71 -24.92 8.06
CA PHE A 80 32.87 -23.93 7.37
C PHE A 80 33.23 -22.46 7.68
N GLY A 81 34.07 -22.22 8.70
CA GLY A 81 34.67 -20.92 8.96
C GLY A 81 35.42 -20.35 7.74
N GLU A 82 36.14 -21.19 7.00
CA GLU A 82 36.86 -20.80 5.77
C GLU A 82 35.93 -20.47 4.58
N ARG A 83 34.63 -20.76 4.73
CA ARG A 83 33.59 -20.57 3.72
C ARG A 83 32.49 -19.61 4.15
N THR A 84 32.72 -18.89 5.25
CA THR A 84 31.81 -17.89 5.81
C THR A 84 32.34 -16.50 5.50
N PHE A 85 31.59 -15.70 4.76
CA PHE A 85 31.97 -14.34 4.37
C PHE A 85 30.96 -13.34 4.89
N VAL A 86 31.47 -12.27 5.52
CA VAL A 86 30.65 -11.27 6.21
C VAL A 86 31.06 -9.87 5.76
N VAL A 87 30.11 -8.94 5.73
CA VAL A 87 30.34 -7.50 5.46
C VAL A 87 29.59 -6.67 6.49
N PRO A 88 30.04 -5.45 6.83
CA PRO A 88 29.34 -4.61 7.81
C PRO A 88 28.13 -3.88 7.20
N GLY A 89 27.14 -3.61 8.03
CA GLY A 89 25.99 -2.74 7.77
C GLY A 89 26.04 -1.41 8.53
N ASN A 90 24.95 -0.65 8.50
CA ASN A 90 24.88 0.67 9.13
C ASN A 90 24.71 0.65 10.65
N HIS A 91 24.26 -0.47 11.22
CA HIS A 91 24.22 -0.70 12.67
C HIS A 91 25.53 -1.26 13.22
N ASP A 92 26.42 -1.74 12.36
CA ASP A 92 27.77 -2.19 12.74
C ASP A 92 28.76 -1.01 12.94
N VAL A 93 28.28 0.24 12.75
CA VAL A 93 29.05 1.48 12.91
C VAL A 93 28.86 2.06 14.30
N ASP A 94 29.95 2.27 15.03
CA ASP A 94 29.95 3.09 16.24
C ASP A 94 29.83 4.57 15.87
N ARG A 95 28.59 5.07 15.89
CA ARG A 95 28.25 6.48 15.58
C ARG A 95 28.77 7.46 16.63
N GLY A 96 29.20 7.00 17.81
CA GLY A 96 29.80 7.82 18.86
C GLY A 96 31.24 8.24 18.55
N LYS A 97 31.94 7.50 17.67
CA LYS A 97 33.30 7.82 17.25
C LYS A 97 33.31 8.76 16.04
N PHE A 98 34.12 9.80 16.13
CA PHE A 98 34.26 10.85 15.11
C PHE A 98 32.92 11.46 14.63
N PRO A 99 32.02 11.90 15.52
CA PRO A 99 30.69 12.38 15.14
C PRO A 99 30.72 13.62 14.23
N ALA A 100 31.83 14.35 14.23
CA ALA A 100 32.05 15.54 13.42
C ALA A 100 32.47 15.25 11.97
N PHE A 101 32.67 14.00 11.56
CA PHE A 101 33.07 13.71 10.17
C PHE A 101 32.00 14.18 9.16
N SER A 102 32.43 14.62 7.99
CA SER A 102 31.54 15.03 6.89
C SER A 102 31.56 13.98 5.80
N ARG A 103 30.39 13.39 5.55
CA ARG A 103 30.17 12.49 4.41
C ARG A 103 30.39 13.21 3.09
N GLU A 104 30.07 14.50 3.02
CA GLU A 104 30.20 15.33 1.82
C GLU A 104 31.67 15.53 1.45
N GLU A 105 32.53 15.83 2.43
CA GLU A 105 33.98 15.96 2.22
C GLU A 105 34.61 14.65 1.74
N VAL A 106 34.22 13.51 2.34
CA VAL A 106 34.73 12.19 1.94
C VAL A 106 34.23 11.80 0.54
N ALA A 107 33.02 12.22 0.15
CA ALA A 107 32.42 11.89 -1.14
C ALA A 107 32.81 12.80 -2.31
N LYS A 108 33.57 13.88 -2.08
CA LYS A 108 34.03 14.79 -3.13
C LYS A 108 34.86 14.04 -4.19
N PRO A 109 34.76 14.41 -5.49
CA PRO A 109 35.56 13.79 -6.54
C PRO A 109 37.08 13.88 -6.33
N GLU A 110 37.55 14.94 -5.65
CA GLU A 110 38.96 15.18 -5.35
C GLU A 110 39.43 14.47 -4.06
N SER A 111 38.55 13.73 -3.41
CA SER A 111 38.81 13.06 -2.14
C SER A 111 39.48 11.70 -2.35
N HIS A 112 40.57 11.44 -1.63
CA HIS A 112 41.34 10.19 -1.73
C HIS A 112 40.99 9.14 -0.68
N TYR A 113 40.02 9.41 0.21
CA TYR A 113 39.65 8.49 1.30
C TYR A 113 39.23 7.12 0.76
N LEU A 114 38.54 7.03 -0.37
CA LEU A 114 38.05 5.76 -0.91
C LEU A 114 38.91 5.26 -2.09
N ASP A 115 40.18 5.64 -2.13
CA ASP A 115 41.14 5.10 -3.08
C ASP A 115 41.86 3.84 -2.54
N PRO A 116 42.09 2.82 -3.37
CA PRO A 116 42.81 1.60 -3.00
C PRO A 116 44.33 1.84 -3.04
N THR A 117 44.81 2.79 -2.25
CA THR A 117 46.21 3.22 -2.16
C THR A 117 46.64 3.33 -0.71
N GLU A 118 47.95 3.39 -0.46
CA GLU A 118 48.50 3.60 0.89
C GLU A 118 47.97 4.91 1.52
N GLU A 119 47.86 5.99 0.73
CA GLU A 119 47.27 7.27 1.17
C GLU A 119 45.80 7.12 1.54
N GLY A 120 44.99 6.51 0.66
CA GLY A 120 43.57 6.27 0.95
C GLY A 120 43.38 5.39 2.17
N GLY A 121 44.18 4.34 2.32
CA GLY A 121 44.22 3.48 3.51
C GLY A 121 44.51 4.27 4.79
N LYS A 122 45.51 5.16 4.76
CA LYS A 122 45.83 6.04 5.89
C LYS A 122 44.69 6.99 6.24
N LEU A 123 44.10 7.67 5.25
CA LEU A 123 42.97 8.59 5.45
C LEU A 123 41.75 7.87 6.05
N ARG A 124 41.41 6.67 5.55
CA ARG A 124 40.36 5.83 6.18
C ARG A 124 40.75 5.43 7.60
N GLY A 125 42.00 5.03 7.81
CA GLY A 125 42.55 4.61 9.09
C GLY A 125 42.42 5.67 10.19
N GLU A 126 42.58 6.95 9.84
CA GLU A 126 42.51 8.07 10.79
C GLU A 126 41.09 8.38 11.26
N MET A 127 40.07 8.16 10.41
CA MET A 127 38.71 8.66 10.66
C MET A 127 37.59 7.62 10.53
N LEU A 128 37.62 6.78 9.48
CA LEU A 128 36.53 5.84 9.18
C LEU A 128 36.72 4.51 9.92
N ILE A 129 37.92 3.93 9.88
CA ILE A 129 38.23 2.63 10.50
C ILE A 129 37.94 2.59 12.00
N PRO A 130 38.26 3.61 12.83
CA PRO A 130 37.97 3.56 14.26
C PRO A 130 36.49 3.36 14.58
N ARG A 131 35.59 3.78 13.68
CA ARG A 131 34.13 3.63 13.80
C ARG A 131 33.66 2.19 13.57
N PHE A 132 34.47 1.36 12.92
CA PHE A 132 34.24 -0.07 12.69
C PHE A 132 35.12 -0.96 13.58
N GLN A 133 35.86 -0.40 14.54
CA GLN A 133 36.88 -1.15 15.28
C GLN A 133 36.34 -2.43 15.94
N ALA A 134 35.18 -2.34 16.61
CA ALA A 134 34.53 -3.48 17.25
C ALA A 134 34.17 -4.61 16.27
N TYR A 135 33.65 -4.24 15.08
CA TYR A 135 33.39 -5.18 13.99
C TYR A 135 34.68 -5.86 13.53
N LEU A 136 35.74 -5.08 13.29
CA LEU A 136 37.01 -5.57 12.75
C LEU A 136 37.73 -6.52 13.71
N ASP A 137 37.74 -6.19 14.99
CA ASP A 137 38.39 -6.99 16.03
C ASP A 137 37.68 -8.34 16.21
N SER A 138 36.35 -8.33 16.10
CA SER A 138 35.48 -9.49 16.31
C SER A 138 35.34 -10.38 15.07
N ASP A 139 35.67 -9.90 13.87
CA ASP A 139 35.56 -10.68 12.63
C ASP A 139 36.39 -11.97 12.70
N CYS A 140 35.72 -13.11 12.49
CA CYS A 140 36.30 -14.44 12.47
C CYS A 140 36.28 -15.08 11.07
N SER A 141 35.89 -14.32 10.04
CA SER A 141 35.87 -14.76 8.66
C SER A 141 37.28 -14.77 8.03
N PRO A 142 37.46 -15.40 6.85
CA PRO A 142 38.71 -15.34 6.09
C PRO A 142 39.10 -13.92 5.65
N ALA A 143 38.16 -12.98 5.73
CA ALA A 143 38.35 -11.58 5.36
C ALA A 143 38.80 -10.69 6.54
N LYS A 144 39.13 -11.27 7.70
CA LYS A 144 39.52 -10.52 8.90
C LYS A 144 40.58 -9.46 8.59
N GLY A 145 40.27 -8.22 8.95
CA GLY A 145 41.15 -7.06 8.79
C GLY A 145 41.19 -6.44 7.39
N ALA A 146 40.54 -7.04 6.38
CA ALA A 146 40.65 -6.58 4.99
C ALA A 146 40.13 -5.15 4.77
N PHE A 147 39.06 -4.75 5.46
CA PHE A 147 38.52 -3.39 5.35
C PHE A 147 39.45 -2.32 5.94
N ALA A 148 40.31 -2.68 6.91
CA ALA A 148 41.30 -1.77 7.49
C ALA A 148 42.55 -1.59 6.62
N ASN A 149 42.76 -2.50 5.66
CA ASN A 149 43.88 -2.41 4.74
C ASN A 149 43.67 -1.33 3.67
N GLN A 150 44.74 -0.97 2.96
CA GLN A 150 44.72 -0.03 1.84
C GLN A 150 43.73 -0.42 0.74
N GLU A 151 43.34 -1.69 0.63
CA GLU A 151 42.41 -2.17 -0.38
C GLU A 151 40.95 -1.85 -0.02
N GLY A 152 40.65 -1.65 1.27
CA GLY A 152 39.33 -1.19 1.76
C GLY A 152 38.16 -2.13 1.43
N ALA A 153 38.46 -3.34 0.97
CA ALA A 153 37.54 -4.39 0.54
C ALA A 153 38.33 -5.71 0.55
N TYR A 154 37.63 -6.84 0.50
CA TYR A 154 38.26 -8.16 0.29
C TYR A 154 37.86 -8.77 -1.03
N ALA A 155 38.72 -9.65 -1.55
CA ALA A 155 38.48 -10.46 -2.73
C ALA A 155 39.12 -11.84 -2.54
N HIS A 156 38.35 -12.90 -2.69
CA HIS A 156 38.80 -14.28 -2.59
C HIS A 156 38.40 -15.07 -3.84
N CYS A 157 39.31 -15.86 -4.38
CA CYS A 157 39.00 -16.87 -5.39
C CYS A 157 39.07 -18.25 -4.74
N LEU A 158 38.01 -19.04 -4.89
CA LEU A 158 37.89 -20.38 -4.37
C LEU A 158 37.58 -21.34 -5.51
N GLU A 159 38.09 -22.57 -5.43
CA GLU A 159 37.65 -23.65 -6.32
C GLU A 159 36.57 -24.48 -5.61
N LEU A 160 35.34 -24.40 -6.12
CA LEU A 160 34.19 -25.12 -5.58
C LEU A 160 33.55 -25.95 -6.69
N GLN A 161 33.38 -27.25 -6.44
CA GLN A 161 32.77 -28.17 -7.41
C GLN A 161 33.47 -28.14 -8.80
N GLY A 162 34.80 -27.90 -8.83
CA GLY A 162 35.59 -27.76 -10.06
C GLY A 162 35.33 -26.46 -10.83
N GLN A 163 34.81 -25.42 -10.17
CA GLN A 163 34.54 -24.11 -10.72
C GLN A 163 35.24 -23.04 -9.89
N GLU A 164 35.86 -22.07 -10.57
CA GLU A 164 36.43 -20.90 -9.91
C GLU A 164 35.32 -19.90 -9.55
N VAL A 165 35.18 -19.65 -8.24
CA VAL A 165 34.20 -18.75 -7.64
C VAL A 165 34.95 -17.58 -7.01
N GLY A 166 34.66 -16.37 -7.47
CA GLY A 166 35.20 -15.13 -6.94
C GLY A 166 34.20 -14.46 -6.02
N ILE A 167 34.64 -14.11 -4.81
CA ILE A 167 33.83 -13.49 -3.78
C ILE A 167 34.49 -12.17 -3.40
N VAL A 168 33.76 -11.06 -3.51
CA VAL A 168 34.18 -9.73 -3.11
C VAL A 168 33.28 -9.23 -2.00
N GLY A 169 33.86 -8.64 -0.96
CA GLY A 169 33.11 -7.94 0.08
C GLY A 169 33.44 -6.46 0.08
N ILE A 170 32.41 -5.63 -0.01
CA ILE A 170 32.51 -4.17 0.02
C ILE A 170 31.81 -3.59 1.24
N ASN A 171 32.41 -2.58 1.85
CA ASN A 171 31.77 -1.85 2.94
C ASN A 171 30.93 -0.71 2.35
N THR A 172 29.62 -0.92 2.25
CA THR A 172 28.67 0.11 1.80
C THR A 172 28.34 1.15 2.86
N ALA A 173 28.73 0.92 4.13
CA ALA A 173 28.42 1.73 5.29
C ALA A 173 29.51 2.77 5.61
N TRP A 174 30.53 2.95 4.76
CA TRP A 174 31.64 3.89 5.00
C TRP A 174 31.18 5.27 5.47
N LEU A 175 30.12 5.79 4.86
CA LEU A 175 29.59 7.14 5.10
C LEU A 175 28.35 7.16 5.99
N THR A 176 27.96 6.02 6.56
CA THR A 176 26.82 5.94 7.49
C THR A 176 27.02 6.90 8.64
N LYS A 177 25.98 7.66 8.97
CA LYS A 177 26.05 8.69 10.02
C LYS A 177 24.76 8.78 10.81
N ASP A 178 23.61 8.80 10.15
CA ASP A 178 22.31 9.04 10.79
C ASP A 178 21.15 8.51 9.93
N ASP A 179 19.91 8.78 10.32
CA ASP A 179 18.72 8.25 9.64
C ASP A 179 18.46 8.89 8.26
N LYS A 180 19.34 9.79 7.79
CA LYS A 180 19.28 10.42 6.46
C LYS A 180 20.30 9.84 5.48
N ASP A 181 20.80 8.65 5.76
CA ASP A 181 21.80 7.97 4.94
C ASP A 181 21.30 7.60 3.53
N GLU A 182 19.98 7.54 3.30
CA GLU A 182 19.40 7.24 1.98
C GLU A 182 19.97 8.19 0.90
N ARG A 183 20.55 7.60 -0.15
CA ARG A 183 21.19 8.30 -1.29
C ARG A 183 22.45 9.08 -0.92
N GLN A 184 23.08 8.77 0.21
CA GLN A 184 24.30 9.45 0.68
C GLN A 184 25.47 8.50 0.92
N LEU A 185 25.29 7.20 0.62
CA LEU A 185 26.30 6.18 0.87
C LEU A 185 27.10 5.85 -0.38
N THR A 186 28.23 5.16 -0.19
CA THR A 186 29.01 4.62 -1.31
C THR A 186 29.97 3.55 -0.80
N PRO A 187 30.18 2.46 -1.57
CA PRO A 187 31.26 1.52 -1.29
C PRO A 187 32.65 2.03 -1.72
N GLY A 188 32.72 3.20 -2.39
CA GLY A 188 33.92 3.66 -3.06
C GLY A 188 34.11 2.97 -4.41
N LYS A 189 33.91 3.70 -5.51
CA LYS A 189 34.02 3.16 -6.87
C LYS A 189 35.39 2.54 -7.13
N SER A 190 36.46 3.20 -6.69
CA SER A 190 37.85 2.74 -6.88
C SER A 190 38.15 1.47 -6.08
N LEU A 191 37.65 1.35 -4.84
CA LEU A 191 37.79 0.13 -4.04
C LEU A 191 37.08 -1.07 -4.68
N LEU A 192 35.84 -0.86 -5.13
CA LEU A 192 35.06 -1.88 -5.83
C LEU A 192 35.76 -2.33 -7.12
N GLU A 193 36.21 -1.40 -7.94
CA GLU A 193 36.91 -1.68 -9.20
C GLU A 193 38.16 -2.53 -8.96
N LYS A 194 38.99 -2.16 -7.97
CA LYS A 194 40.18 -2.91 -7.59
C LYS A 194 39.87 -4.33 -7.12
N ALA A 195 38.81 -4.50 -6.33
CA ALA A 195 38.41 -5.82 -5.83
C ALA A 195 37.85 -6.71 -6.96
N LEU A 196 37.08 -6.14 -7.88
CA LEU A 196 36.54 -6.85 -9.05
C LEU A 196 37.64 -7.30 -10.02
N ASP A 197 38.72 -6.53 -10.15
CA ASP A 197 39.89 -6.90 -10.94
C ASP A 197 40.54 -8.21 -10.47
N THR A 198 40.52 -8.47 -9.16
CA THR A 198 41.07 -9.70 -8.57
C THR A 198 40.27 -10.93 -8.97
N ILE A 199 38.94 -10.81 -9.04
CA ILE A 199 38.04 -11.93 -9.36
C ILE A 199 37.62 -12.00 -10.83
N LYS A 200 38.21 -11.18 -11.71
CA LYS A 200 37.77 -11.05 -13.10
C LYS A 200 37.85 -12.34 -13.92
N LEU A 201 38.71 -13.29 -13.54
CA LEU A 201 38.83 -14.58 -14.23
C LEU A 201 37.84 -15.63 -13.73
N ALA A 202 37.29 -15.46 -12.52
CA ALA A 202 36.34 -16.40 -11.93
C ALA A 202 35.07 -16.55 -12.78
N LYS A 203 34.48 -17.74 -12.80
CA LYS A 203 33.28 -18.04 -13.59
C LYS A 203 32.00 -17.57 -12.91
N LEU A 204 31.98 -17.65 -11.59
CA LEU A 204 30.93 -17.08 -10.74
C LEU A 204 31.53 -15.93 -9.95
N ARG A 205 30.94 -14.73 -10.05
CA ARG A 205 31.42 -13.53 -9.36
C ARG A 205 30.32 -13.01 -8.44
N ILE A 206 30.58 -13.06 -7.14
CA ILE A 206 29.65 -12.67 -6.09
C ILE A 206 30.22 -11.45 -5.39
N VAL A 207 29.44 -10.38 -5.30
CA VAL A 207 29.78 -9.19 -4.52
C VAL A 207 28.81 -9.09 -3.34
N LEU A 208 29.34 -8.95 -2.14
CA LEU A 208 28.60 -8.78 -0.90
C LEU A 208 28.66 -7.31 -0.49
N GLY A 209 27.50 -6.71 -0.24
CA GLY A 209 27.36 -5.40 0.39
C GLY A 209 26.16 -5.41 1.33
N HIS A 210 25.93 -4.36 2.11
CA HIS A 210 24.76 -4.30 2.99
C HIS A 210 23.60 -3.53 2.34
N HIS A 211 23.88 -2.35 1.81
CA HIS A 211 22.85 -1.46 1.29
C HIS A 211 22.50 -1.77 -0.18
N PRO A 212 21.24 -1.59 -0.60
CA PRO A 212 20.87 -1.61 -2.01
C PRO A 212 21.51 -0.44 -2.76
N ILE A 213 21.68 -0.61 -4.08
CA ILE A 213 22.28 0.42 -4.96
C ILE A 213 21.55 1.76 -4.85
N ASP A 214 20.24 1.74 -4.54
CA ASP A 214 19.46 2.96 -4.45
C ASP A 214 19.82 3.89 -3.30
N TRP A 215 20.54 3.38 -2.30
CA TRP A 215 21.07 4.15 -1.18
C TRP A 215 22.38 4.86 -1.52
N PHE A 216 22.96 4.56 -2.69
CA PHE A 216 24.21 5.19 -3.08
C PHE A 216 23.99 6.62 -3.58
N ILE A 217 25.05 7.43 -3.46
CA ILE A 217 25.10 8.79 -4.00
C ILE A 217 24.70 8.77 -5.49
N PRO A 218 23.68 9.55 -5.90
CA PRO A 218 23.12 9.47 -7.26
C PRO A 218 24.16 9.63 -8.38
N ALA A 219 25.15 10.51 -8.19
CA ALA A 219 26.23 10.73 -9.16
C ALA A 219 27.16 9.51 -9.34
N GLN A 220 27.26 8.63 -8.32
CA GLN A 220 28.13 7.45 -8.31
C GLN A 220 27.40 6.16 -8.69
N LYS A 221 26.06 6.14 -8.69
CA LYS A 221 25.25 4.94 -9.04
C LYS A 221 25.61 4.38 -10.41
N LYS A 222 25.65 5.23 -11.45
CA LYS A 222 25.91 4.81 -12.83
C LYS A 222 27.28 4.15 -13.04
N PRO A 223 28.41 4.72 -12.58
CA PRO A 223 29.69 4.04 -12.72
C PRO A 223 29.77 2.76 -11.90
N ILE A 224 29.22 2.72 -10.68
CA ILE A 224 29.19 1.51 -9.84
C ILE A 224 28.41 0.38 -10.52
N THR A 225 27.18 0.64 -10.96
CA THR A 225 26.36 -0.35 -11.68
C THR A 225 27.03 -0.79 -12.98
N SER A 226 27.76 0.11 -13.66
CA SER A 226 28.54 -0.25 -14.85
C SER A 226 29.64 -1.26 -14.55
N LEU A 227 30.35 -1.13 -13.43
CA LEU A 227 31.32 -2.14 -12.99
C LEU A 227 30.65 -3.48 -12.68
N LEU A 228 29.53 -3.47 -11.93
CA LEU A 228 28.80 -4.69 -11.60
C LEU A 228 28.32 -5.43 -12.86
N GLY A 229 27.78 -4.69 -13.84
CA GLY A 229 27.36 -5.23 -15.13
C GLY A 229 28.53 -5.76 -15.94
N GLN A 230 29.61 -5.00 -16.12
CA GLN A 230 30.78 -5.43 -16.89
C GLN A 230 31.43 -6.71 -16.34
N HIS A 231 31.36 -6.91 -15.03
CA HIS A 231 31.88 -8.11 -14.38
C HIS A 231 30.85 -9.24 -14.20
N HIS A 232 29.58 -9.05 -14.61
CA HIS A 232 28.52 -10.07 -14.53
C HIS A 232 28.26 -10.56 -13.10
N VAL A 233 28.12 -9.61 -12.20
CA VAL A 233 28.10 -9.87 -10.76
C VAL A 233 26.73 -10.38 -10.26
N LEU A 234 26.75 -11.32 -9.32
CA LEU A 234 25.66 -11.52 -8.35
C LEU A 234 25.91 -10.61 -7.15
N TYR A 235 25.11 -9.56 -6.99
CA TYR A 235 25.22 -8.60 -5.88
C TYR A 235 24.26 -9.01 -4.77
N LEU A 236 24.78 -9.51 -3.65
CA LEU A 236 24.01 -9.96 -2.50
C LEU A 236 24.03 -8.87 -1.41
N HIS A 237 22.85 -8.49 -0.92
CA HIS A 237 22.71 -7.46 0.11
C HIS A 237 21.51 -7.67 1.05
N GLY A 238 21.30 -6.73 1.98
CA GLY A 238 20.22 -6.75 2.99
C GLY A 238 19.52 -5.40 3.12
N HIS A 239 19.37 -4.93 4.36
CA HIS A 239 18.95 -3.58 4.76
C HIS A 239 17.44 -3.25 4.66
N LEU A 240 16.74 -3.60 3.58
CA LEU A 240 15.28 -3.32 3.49
C LEU A 240 14.41 -4.41 4.14
N HIS A 241 15.03 -5.41 4.76
CA HIS A 241 14.41 -6.47 5.58
C HIS A 241 13.35 -7.34 4.88
N ASP A 242 13.27 -7.25 3.55
CA ASP A 242 12.42 -8.09 2.70
C ASP A 242 13.27 -8.85 1.68
N ALA A 243 12.89 -10.05 1.29
CA ALA A 243 13.64 -10.78 0.27
C ALA A 243 13.17 -10.37 -1.13
N TRP A 244 14.07 -9.99 -2.03
CA TRP A 244 13.75 -9.70 -3.43
C TRP A 244 14.94 -9.95 -4.35
N ALA A 245 14.70 -10.15 -5.65
CA ALA A 245 15.75 -10.35 -6.64
C ALA A 245 15.35 -9.77 -7.99
N GLU A 246 16.23 -8.95 -8.57
CA GLU A 246 15.99 -8.23 -9.82
C GLU A 246 17.19 -8.28 -10.77
N PRO A 247 16.99 -8.79 -12.01
CA PRO A 247 17.95 -8.61 -13.09
C PRO A 247 18.09 -7.11 -13.40
N SER A 248 19.31 -6.60 -13.28
CA SER A 248 19.63 -5.19 -13.48
C SER A 248 20.68 -5.01 -14.57
N TYR A 249 20.84 -3.77 -15.03
CA TYR A 249 21.73 -3.43 -16.15
C TYR A 249 22.70 -2.33 -15.77
N GLY A 250 23.95 -2.46 -16.21
CA GLY A 250 24.98 -1.44 -16.05
C GLY A 250 26.06 -1.60 -17.11
N GLY A 251 26.54 -0.49 -17.67
CA GLY A 251 27.59 -0.53 -18.70
C GLY A 251 27.20 -1.33 -19.96
N GLY A 252 25.91 -1.51 -20.23
CA GLY A 252 25.40 -2.32 -21.35
C GLY A 252 25.39 -3.83 -21.09
N GLN A 253 25.68 -4.28 -19.85
CA GLN A 253 25.74 -5.68 -19.46
C GLN A 253 24.81 -5.94 -18.26
N THR A 254 24.46 -7.20 -18.02
CA THR A 254 23.57 -7.60 -16.91
C THR A 254 24.34 -7.85 -15.62
N TYR A 255 23.72 -7.56 -14.48
CA TYR A 255 24.09 -8.11 -13.17
C TYR A 255 22.79 -8.49 -12.42
N LEU A 256 22.87 -9.29 -11.37
CA LEU A 256 21.69 -9.71 -10.60
C LEU A 256 21.84 -9.22 -9.15
N ALA A 257 20.92 -8.36 -8.70
CA ALA A 257 20.82 -7.97 -7.30
C ALA A 257 19.89 -8.93 -6.55
N ILE A 258 20.32 -9.40 -5.38
CA ILE A 258 19.61 -10.35 -4.52
C ILE A 258 19.65 -9.80 -3.09
N GLN A 259 18.48 -9.52 -2.53
CA GLN A 259 18.35 -9.10 -1.15
C GLN A 259 17.83 -10.24 -0.28
N SER A 260 18.46 -10.43 0.88
CA SER A 260 17.94 -11.31 1.92
C SER A 260 16.92 -10.57 2.81
N GLY A 261 15.95 -11.30 3.32
CA GLY A 261 15.18 -10.86 4.47
C GLY A 261 16.06 -10.80 5.73
N ALA A 262 15.55 -10.14 6.77
CA ALA A 262 16.28 -9.96 8.02
C ALA A 262 16.27 -11.24 8.87
N GLY A 263 17.45 -11.68 9.32
CA GLY A 263 17.62 -12.81 10.21
C GLY A 263 16.93 -12.57 11.54
N PHE A 264 16.93 -11.33 12.03
CA PHE A 264 16.08 -10.90 13.15
C PHE A 264 15.75 -9.41 13.06
N GLN A 265 14.49 -9.10 12.77
CA GLN A 265 13.96 -7.75 12.70
C GLN A 265 12.94 -7.45 13.81
N ALA A 266 12.14 -8.43 14.20
CA ALA A 266 10.99 -8.22 15.07
C ALA A 266 10.54 -9.48 15.83
N ARG A 267 9.84 -9.27 16.96
CA ARG A 267 9.19 -10.35 17.72
C ARG A 267 8.00 -10.93 16.97
N GLU A 268 7.59 -12.11 17.41
CA GLU A 268 6.34 -12.72 16.97
C GLU A 268 5.14 -11.80 17.25
N GLY A 269 4.25 -11.65 16.27
CA GLY A 269 3.07 -10.78 16.34
C GLY A 269 3.31 -9.32 15.93
N GLU A 270 4.56 -8.91 15.71
CA GLU A 270 4.88 -7.63 15.09
C GLU A 270 4.72 -7.70 13.56
N ARG A 271 4.64 -6.52 12.92
CA ARG A 271 4.37 -6.39 11.48
C ARG A 271 5.49 -6.98 10.61
N TRP A 272 6.73 -6.91 11.06
CA TRP A 272 7.91 -7.31 10.30
C TRP A 272 8.22 -8.78 10.50
N ARG A 273 8.79 -9.43 9.48
CA ARG A 273 9.02 -10.87 9.46
C ARG A 273 10.51 -11.16 9.36
N ASN A 274 10.92 -12.26 10.00
CA ASN A 274 12.29 -12.74 9.92
C ASN A 274 12.42 -13.69 8.71
N GLY A 275 13.55 -13.65 8.02
CA GLY A 275 13.74 -14.25 6.71
C GLY A 275 15.17 -14.73 6.45
N LEU A 276 15.30 -15.62 5.47
CA LEU A 276 16.58 -16.09 4.94
C LEU A 276 16.44 -16.51 3.48
N VAL A 277 17.55 -16.60 2.74
CA VAL A 277 17.54 -17.02 1.33
C VAL A 277 18.54 -18.16 1.09
N TRP A 278 18.05 -19.24 0.50
CA TRP A 278 18.90 -20.27 -0.10
C TRP A 278 19.15 -19.96 -1.58
N GLY A 279 20.39 -20.09 -2.03
CA GLY A 279 20.76 -19.89 -3.42
C GLY A 279 21.58 -21.05 -3.99
N GLU A 280 21.41 -21.28 -5.28
CA GLU A 280 22.14 -22.29 -6.04
C GLU A 280 22.48 -21.75 -7.44
N ALA A 281 23.77 -21.75 -7.80
CA ALA A 281 24.24 -21.38 -9.13
C ALA A 281 24.70 -22.61 -9.91
N ASP A 282 24.02 -22.87 -11.00
CA ASP A 282 24.35 -23.92 -11.96
C ASP A 282 25.00 -23.29 -13.19
N LEU A 283 26.34 -23.29 -13.22
CA LEU A 283 27.12 -22.65 -14.28
C LEU A 283 26.97 -23.37 -15.63
N ASN A 284 26.63 -24.66 -15.65
CA ASN A 284 26.39 -25.40 -16.88
C ASN A 284 25.03 -25.02 -17.48
N ALA A 285 23.99 -25.01 -16.65
CA ALA A 285 22.66 -24.58 -17.06
C ALA A 285 22.54 -23.05 -17.21
N ARG A 286 23.52 -22.30 -16.68
CA ARG A 286 23.57 -20.83 -16.63
C ARG A 286 22.37 -20.23 -15.90
N VAL A 287 22.00 -20.83 -14.77
CA VAL A 287 20.85 -20.43 -13.95
C VAL A 287 21.27 -20.25 -12.49
N VAL A 288 20.74 -19.20 -11.87
CA VAL A 288 20.67 -19.03 -10.42
C VAL A 288 19.27 -19.43 -9.95
N ARG A 289 19.18 -20.32 -8.96
CA ARG A 289 17.94 -20.74 -8.32
C ARG A 289 17.92 -20.15 -6.92
N LEU A 290 16.86 -19.43 -6.58
CA LEU A 290 16.67 -18.80 -5.28
C LEU A 290 15.44 -19.37 -4.58
N GLN A 291 15.52 -19.50 -3.27
CA GLN A 291 14.43 -19.94 -2.42
C GLN A 291 14.44 -19.15 -1.11
N ALA A 292 13.53 -18.18 -1.03
CA ALA A 292 13.35 -17.35 0.17
C ALA A 292 12.42 -18.03 1.16
N TRP A 293 12.75 -17.91 2.44
CA TRP A 293 11.97 -18.43 3.56
C TRP A 293 11.67 -17.31 4.53
N ARG A 294 10.51 -17.42 5.20
CA ARG A 294 10.10 -16.51 6.27
C ARG A 294 9.60 -17.31 7.48
N TRP A 295 9.85 -16.79 8.67
CA TRP A 295 9.27 -17.33 9.90
C TRP A 295 7.77 -17.01 9.92
N ASP A 296 6.94 -18.03 10.12
CA ASP A 296 5.49 -17.87 10.38
C ASP A 296 5.17 -18.14 11.84
N PRO A 297 4.90 -17.10 12.66
CA PRO A 297 4.58 -17.27 14.07
C PRO A 297 3.33 -18.12 14.32
N GLY A 298 2.38 -18.14 13.38
CA GLY A 298 1.16 -18.93 13.51
C GLY A 298 1.40 -20.44 13.41
N GLN A 299 2.39 -20.83 12.60
CA GLN A 299 2.79 -22.23 12.41
C GLN A 299 3.99 -22.63 13.27
N GLN A 300 4.72 -21.65 13.85
CA GLN A 300 5.99 -21.87 14.56
C GLN A 300 7.00 -22.61 13.68
N ASP A 301 7.02 -22.27 12.39
CA ASP A 301 7.86 -22.93 11.40
C ASP A 301 8.32 -21.95 10.31
N TRP A 302 9.38 -22.34 9.60
CA TRP A 302 9.83 -21.67 8.39
C TRP A 302 8.94 -22.08 7.23
N ILE A 303 8.38 -21.11 6.53
CA ILE A 303 7.60 -21.34 5.31
C ILE A 303 8.25 -20.64 4.12
N LEU A 304 7.99 -21.15 2.92
CA LEU A 304 8.42 -20.50 1.69
C LEU A 304 7.78 -19.12 1.58
N ALA A 305 8.61 -18.10 1.34
CA ALA A 305 8.16 -16.74 1.08
C ALA A 305 7.81 -16.61 -0.41
N THR A 306 6.63 -17.14 -0.80
CA THR A 306 6.19 -17.18 -2.21
C THR A 306 5.94 -15.80 -2.82
N ASP A 307 5.86 -14.76 -1.99
CA ASP A 307 5.72 -13.36 -2.35
C ASP A 307 7.05 -12.59 -2.48
N ALA A 308 8.18 -13.20 -2.10
CA ALA A 308 9.50 -12.55 -2.12
C ALA A 308 10.02 -12.29 -3.55
N PHE A 309 9.75 -13.21 -4.48
CA PHE A 309 10.27 -13.14 -5.85
C PHE A 309 9.13 -13.21 -6.86
N HIS A 310 9.29 -12.54 -8.00
CA HIS A 310 8.24 -12.43 -9.01
C HIS A 310 7.85 -13.82 -9.59
N GLU A 311 6.55 -14.14 -9.60
CA GLU A 311 6.00 -15.47 -9.93
C GLU A 311 6.41 -15.99 -11.32
N ARG A 312 6.62 -15.10 -12.31
CA ARG A 312 7.14 -15.45 -13.65
C ARG A 312 8.42 -16.30 -13.65
N HIS A 313 9.23 -16.19 -12.60
CA HIS A 313 10.51 -16.91 -12.47
C HIS A 313 10.35 -18.22 -11.68
N ARG A 314 9.18 -18.48 -11.08
CA ARG A 314 8.93 -19.62 -10.22
C ARG A 314 8.80 -20.91 -11.03
N LYS A 315 9.48 -21.96 -10.57
CA LYS A 315 9.35 -23.34 -11.04
C LYS A 315 9.35 -24.26 -9.82
N GLY A 316 8.17 -24.71 -9.41
CA GLY A 316 7.98 -25.40 -8.14
C GLY A 316 8.29 -24.46 -6.97
N ASP A 317 9.20 -24.86 -6.09
CA ASP A 317 9.57 -24.09 -4.89
C ASP A 317 10.82 -23.23 -5.06
N TRP A 318 11.26 -23.04 -6.31
CA TRP A 318 12.47 -22.28 -6.66
C TRP A 318 12.17 -21.20 -7.69
N TRP A 319 12.88 -20.07 -7.60
CA TRP A 319 12.83 -19.00 -8.58
C TRP A 319 14.11 -19.01 -9.41
N HIS A 320 13.95 -19.11 -10.72
CA HIS A 320 15.03 -19.34 -11.66
C HIS A 320 15.35 -18.04 -12.40
N TYR A 321 16.56 -17.54 -12.20
CA TYR A 321 17.10 -16.37 -12.88
C TYR A 321 18.26 -16.79 -13.79
N PRO A 322 18.43 -16.15 -14.96
CA PRO A 322 19.62 -16.39 -15.77
C PRO A 322 20.87 -15.88 -15.03
N LEU A 323 21.97 -16.64 -15.11
CA LEU A 323 23.26 -16.15 -14.66
C LEU A 323 23.70 -14.97 -15.53
N PRO A 324 24.14 -13.84 -14.94
CA PRO A 324 24.65 -12.70 -15.70
C PRO A 324 25.79 -13.13 -16.63
N CYS A 325 25.79 -12.62 -17.88
CA CYS A 325 26.82 -13.02 -18.83
C CYS A 325 27.03 -12.10 -20.04
N ASN A 326 28.18 -12.27 -20.68
CA ASN A 326 28.62 -11.56 -21.90
C ASN A 326 27.79 -11.84 -23.16
N GLN A 327 26.72 -12.65 -23.10
CA GLN A 327 25.86 -12.76 -24.27
C GLN A 327 25.18 -11.40 -24.44
N PRO A 328 25.32 -10.73 -25.60
CA PRO A 328 24.32 -9.75 -25.94
C PRO A 328 23.01 -10.50 -25.79
N VAL A 329 22.09 -9.99 -24.98
CA VAL A 329 20.71 -10.41 -25.09
C VAL A 329 20.46 -10.30 -26.57
N MET A 330 20.32 -11.43 -27.28
CA MET A 330 19.62 -11.42 -28.54
C MET A 330 18.24 -10.99 -28.09
N VAL A 331 18.04 -9.67 -28.13
CA VAL A 331 16.75 -9.07 -28.17
C VAL A 331 16.19 -9.70 -29.43
N ASP A 332 15.42 -10.76 -29.22
CA ASP A 332 14.56 -11.26 -30.25
C ASP A 332 13.77 -10.02 -30.68
N TYR A 333 14.06 -9.51 -31.88
CA TYR A 333 13.37 -8.37 -32.48
C TYR A 333 11.96 -8.77 -32.93
N THR A 334 11.34 -9.70 -32.20
CA THR A 334 9.91 -9.72 -32.04
C THR A 334 9.60 -8.61 -31.03
N PRO A 335 9.11 -7.43 -31.44
CA PRO A 335 9.00 -6.28 -30.55
C PRO A 335 8.10 -6.64 -29.36
N ALA A 336 8.71 -6.82 -28.19
CA ALA A 336 7.99 -6.74 -26.93
C ALA A 336 7.73 -5.25 -26.69
N VAL A 337 6.50 -4.83 -26.96
CA VAL A 337 6.01 -3.49 -26.65
C VAL A 337 6.31 -3.20 -25.17
N PRO A 338 6.93 -2.05 -24.83
CA PRO A 338 7.18 -1.68 -23.45
C PRO A 338 5.84 -1.59 -22.72
N VAL A 339 5.60 -2.50 -21.77
CA VAL A 339 4.43 -2.41 -20.88
C VAL A 339 4.71 -1.27 -19.91
N VAL A 340 4.23 -0.08 -20.25
CA VAL A 340 4.19 1.06 -19.33
C VAL A 340 3.35 0.62 -18.12
N PRO A 341 3.89 0.63 -16.89
CA PRO A 341 3.11 0.26 -15.72
C PRO A 341 1.99 1.29 -15.51
N PRO A 342 0.78 0.88 -15.12
CA PRO A 342 -0.31 1.81 -14.86
C PRO A 342 0.08 2.78 -13.72
N PRO A 343 -0.35 4.05 -13.78
CA PRO A 343 -0.09 5.03 -12.74
C PRO A 343 -0.69 4.58 -11.42
N LYS A 344 -0.18 5.16 -10.33
CA LYS A 344 -0.65 4.85 -8.97
C LYS A 344 -2.18 4.97 -8.89
N GLY A 345 -2.83 3.95 -8.33
CA GLY A 345 -4.29 3.91 -8.20
C GLY A 345 -5.05 3.40 -9.44
N TRP A 346 -4.34 3.04 -10.50
CA TRP A 346 -4.91 2.44 -11.71
C TRP A 346 -4.48 0.98 -11.86
N SER A 347 -5.30 0.18 -12.53
CA SER A 347 -5.00 -1.22 -12.80
C SER A 347 -5.56 -1.62 -14.16
N VAL A 348 -4.79 -2.44 -14.89
CA VAL A 348 -5.22 -3.03 -16.15
C VAL A 348 -5.68 -4.46 -15.86
N PHE A 349 -6.87 -4.81 -16.34
CA PHE A 349 -7.43 -6.16 -16.24
C PHE A 349 -7.63 -6.76 -17.62
N LYS A 350 -7.30 -8.04 -17.74
CA LYS A 350 -7.60 -8.83 -18.94
C LYS A 350 -8.90 -9.60 -18.75
N PRO A 351 -9.71 -9.76 -19.81
CA PRO A 351 -10.95 -10.53 -19.73
C PRO A 351 -10.72 -11.97 -19.25
N GLU A 352 -9.63 -12.61 -19.70
CA GLU A 352 -9.23 -13.99 -19.33
C GLU A 352 -8.99 -14.16 -17.82
N ASP A 353 -8.35 -13.19 -17.17
CA ASP A 353 -8.05 -13.23 -15.73
C ASP A 353 -9.33 -13.14 -14.88
N LEU A 354 -10.34 -12.44 -15.38
CA LEU A 354 -11.61 -12.23 -14.70
C LEU A 354 -12.54 -13.45 -14.74
N VAL A 355 -12.31 -14.39 -15.68
CA VAL A 355 -13.08 -15.64 -15.78
C VAL A 355 -12.99 -16.46 -14.48
N ALA A 356 -11.84 -16.41 -13.79
CA ALA A 356 -11.62 -17.12 -12.53
C ALA A 356 -12.60 -16.72 -11.42
N TYR A 357 -13.25 -15.55 -11.54
CA TYR A 357 -14.22 -15.04 -10.58
C TYR A 357 -15.67 -15.47 -10.87
N LEU A 358 -15.95 -16.11 -12.01
CA LEU A 358 -17.26 -16.67 -12.36
C LEU A 358 -17.56 -17.97 -11.61
N ARG A 359 -17.56 -17.89 -10.28
CA ARG A 359 -17.78 -19.02 -9.37
C ARG A 359 -18.63 -18.58 -8.18
N PRO A 360 -19.29 -19.50 -7.45
CA PRO A 360 -20.08 -19.12 -6.28
C PRO A 360 -19.19 -18.54 -5.18
N LEU A 361 -19.70 -17.55 -4.44
CA LEU A 361 -19.09 -17.03 -3.22
C LEU A 361 -19.25 -18.04 -2.08
N ASP A 362 -18.30 -18.02 -1.15
CA ASP A 362 -18.52 -18.61 0.17
C ASP A 362 -19.61 -17.83 0.94
N ALA A 363 -20.12 -18.47 2.00
CA ALA A 363 -21.22 -17.91 2.77
C ALA A 363 -20.86 -16.59 3.46
N GLU A 364 -19.62 -16.42 3.91
CA GLU A 364 -19.20 -15.21 4.63
C GLU A 364 -19.14 -14.01 3.68
N ALA A 365 -18.49 -14.17 2.53
CA ALA A 365 -18.38 -13.14 1.50
C ALA A 365 -19.75 -12.77 0.91
N ALA A 366 -20.61 -13.76 0.65
CA ALA A 366 -21.96 -13.53 0.16
C ALA A 366 -22.81 -12.75 1.17
N LEU A 367 -22.81 -13.15 2.44
CA LEU A 367 -23.56 -12.45 3.49
C LEU A 367 -23.01 -11.03 3.70
N GLY A 368 -21.69 -10.84 3.71
CA GLY A 368 -21.08 -9.51 3.79
C GLY A 368 -21.52 -8.59 2.64
N TYR A 369 -21.56 -9.09 1.41
CA TYR A 369 -22.09 -8.35 0.27
C TYR A 369 -23.58 -8.04 0.42
N PHE A 370 -24.38 -9.04 0.83
CA PHE A 370 -25.82 -8.85 1.05
C PHE A 370 -26.10 -7.84 2.16
N ASP A 371 -25.19 -7.64 3.11
CA ASP A 371 -25.34 -6.65 4.17
C ASP A 371 -24.76 -5.28 3.78
N GLY A 372 -24.17 -5.15 2.58
CA GLY A 372 -23.74 -3.86 2.00
C GLY A 372 -22.23 -3.64 1.88
N ALA A 373 -21.42 -4.69 1.92
CA ALA A 373 -19.98 -4.57 1.66
C ALA A 373 -19.72 -4.03 0.24
N VAL A 374 -18.65 -3.23 0.07
CA VAL A 374 -18.25 -2.72 -1.26
C VAL A 374 -17.87 -3.93 -2.15
N PRO A 375 -18.45 -4.08 -3.36
CA PRO A 375 -18.08 -5.17 -4.25
C PRO A 375 -16.70 -4.94 -4.87
N ASP A 376 -15.94 -6.02 -5.00
CA ASP A 376 -14.76 -6.12 -5.87
C ASP A 376 -15.05 -7.04 -7.08
N TRP A 377 -14.04 -7.33 -7.90
CA TRP A 377 -14.18 -8.24 -9.04
C TRP A 377 -14.67 -9.65 -8.65
N PRO A 378 -14.04 -10.35 -7.66
CA PRO A 378 -14.57 -11.62 -7.13
C PRO A 378 -16.05 -11.58 -6.75
N THR A 379 -16.46 -10.52 -6.04
CA THR A 379 -17.84 -10.39 -5.55
C THR A 379 -18.81 -10.08 -6.69
N ALA A 380 -18.50 -9.09 -7.52
CA ALA A 380 -19.41 -8.62 -8.56
C ALA A 380 -19.63 -9.64 -9.68
N LEU A 381 -18.61 -10.43 -10.03
CA LEU A 381 -18.68 -11.42 -11.12
C LEU A 381 -19.15 -12.80 -10.66
N SER A 382 -19.22 -13.05 -9.36
CA SER A 382 -19.66 -14.34 -8.84
C SER A 382 -21.05 -14.74 -9.36
N THR A 383 -21.22 -16.04 -9.60
CA THR A 383 -22.53 -16.65 -9.92
C THR A 383 -23.53 -16.52 -8.78
N SER A 384 -23.08 -16.22 -7.57
CA SER A 384 -23.95 -15.95 -6.42
C SER A 384 -24.64 -14.58 -6.52
N ILE A 385 -24.12 -13.63 -7.30
CA ILE A 385 -24.65 -12.26 -7.40
C ILE A 385 -25.36 -12.07 -8.74
N PRO A 386 -26.69 -11.80 -8.75
CA PRO A 386 -27.43 -11.69 -10.01
C PRO A 386 -27.07 -10.41 -10.77
N ARG A 387 -27.05 -10.49 -12.11
CA ARG A 387 -26.96 -9.33 -12.98
C ARG A 387 -28.33 -8.66 -13.07
N ARG A 388 -28.40 -7.39 -12.69
CA ARG A 388 -29.62 -6.57 -12.80
C ARG A 388 -29.90 -6.16 -14.24
N ARG A 389 -31.14 -5.82 -14.58
CA ARG A 389 -31.53 -5.38 -15.94
C ARG A 389 -30.66 -4.23 -16.47
N ILE A 390 -30.28 -3.30 -15.61
CA ILE A 390 -29.42 -2.16 -15.97
C ILE A 390 -28.10 -2.60 -16.60
N VAL A 391 -27.54 -3.74 -16.19
CA VAL A 391 -26.31 -4.30 -16.77
C VAL A 391 -26.52 -4.60 -18.25
N GLY A 392 -27.65 -5.20 -18.60
CA GLY A 392 -28.01 -5.45 -20.00
C GLY A 392 -28.18 -4.15 -20.81
N SER A 393 -28.78 -3.12 -20.21
CA SER A 393 -28.90 -1.80 -20.85
C SER A 393 -27.53 -1.17 -21.12
N LEU A 394 -26.63 -1.19 -20.14
CA LEU A 394 -25.26 -0.68 -20.28
C LEU A 394 -24.51 -1.44 -21.38
N VAL A 395 -24.53 -2.77 -21.37
CA VAL A 395 -23.87 -3.62 -22.38
C VAL A 395 -24.43 -3.35 -23.78
N SER A 396 -25.74 -3.11 -23.91
CA SER A 396 -26.38 -2.87 -25.20
C SER A 396 -25.80 -1.65 -25.94
N ARG A 397 -25.32 -0.63 -25.20
CA ARG A 397 -24.68 0.57 -25.75
C ARG A 397 -23.35 0.29 -26.43
N PHE A 398 -22.65 -0.78 -26.03
CA PHE A 398 -21.33 -1.13 -26.55
C PHE A 398 -21.39 -2.24 -27.61
N ARG A 399 -22.58 -2.70 -28.02
CA ARG A 399 -22.73 -3.76 -29.05
C ARG A 399 -22.10 -3.40 -30.40
N GLN A 400 -22.04 -2.11 -30.72
CA GLN A 400 -21.44 -1.61 -31.97
C GLN A 400 -20.04 -1.02 -31.75
N ALA A 401 -19.45 -1.21 -30.56
CA ALA A 401 -18.15 -0.62 -30.21
C ALA A 401 -17.05 -1.01 -31.21
N ASP A 402 -17.02 -2.28 -31.63
CA ASP A 402 -16.01 -2.80 -32.58
C ASP A 402 -16.10 -2.17 -33.98
N SER A 403 -17.23 -1.51 -34.30
CA SER A 403 -17.49 -0.84 -35.59
C SER A 403 -17.59 0.68 -35.49
N SER A 404 -17.48 1.25 -34.30
CA SER A 404 -17.62 2.69 -34.07
C SER A 404 -16.31 3.41 -34.39
N SER A 405 -16.38 4.50 -35.15
CA SER A 405 -15.22 5.38 -35.38
C SER A 405 -15.02 6.43 -34.28
N VAL A 406 -15.94 6.49 -33.31
CA VAL A 406 -15.98 7.50 -32.24
C VAL A 406 -16.04 6.79 -30.88
N PRO A 407 -15.35 7.31 -29.84
CA PRO A 407 -15.47 6.79 -28.47
C PRO A 407 -16.93 6.67 -28.02
N ILE A 408 -17.26 5.57 -27.35
CA ILE A 408 -18.58 5.38 -26.72
C ILE A 408 -18.40 5.65 -25.23
N VAL A 409 -19.21 6.57 -24.69
CA VAL A 409 -19.14 6.92 -23.27
C VAL A 409 -20.53 6.75 -22.66
N THR A 410 -20.67 5.83 -21.73
CA THR A 410 -21.96 5.60 -21.05
C THR A 410 -21.81 5.92 -19.57
N LEU A 411 -22.68 6.79 -19.07
CA LEU A 411 -22.74 7.20 -17.67
C LEU A 411 -23.92 6.57 -16.94
N LEU A 412 -23.63 5.74 -15.94
CA LEU A 412 -24.57 5.20 -14.97
C LEU A 412 -24.80 6.22 -13.85
N LEU A 413 -26.03 6.73 -13.77
CA LEU A 413 -26.46 7.69 -12.75
C LEU A 413 -27.37 7.00 -11.73
N ALA A 414 -27.00 7.03 -10.44
CA ALA A 414 -27.86 6.52 -9.38
C ALA A 414 -27.64 7.23 -8.06
N ALA A 415 -28.65 7.23 -7.18
CA ALA A 415 -28.46 7.60 -5.78
C ALA A 415 -27.39 6.73 -5.08
N GLY A 416 -26.93 7.18 -3.91
CA GLY A 416 -26.00 6.40 -3.07
C GLY A 416 -26.54 4.99 -2.81
N CYS A 417 -25.68 3.98 -2.78
CA CYS A 417 -26.04 2.60 -2.40
C CYS A 417 -27.08 1.89 -3.31
N GLU A 418 -27.31 2.34 -4.55
CA GLU A 418 -28.18 1.64 -5.52
C GLU A 418 -27.52 0.42 -6.22
N GLY A 419 -26.28 0.07 -5.86
CA GLY A 419 -25.53 -1.02 -6.52
C GLY A 419 -24.78 -0.60 -7.79
N LYS A 420 -24.42 0.69 -7.92
CA LYS A 420 -23.69 1.24 -9.08
C LYS A 420 -22.40 0.47 -9.39
N THR A 421 -21.53 0.31 -8.40
CA THR A 421 -20.23 -0.36 -8.58
C THR A 421 -20.41 -1.82 -9.02
N THR A 422 -21.37 -2.56 -8.46
CA THR A 422 -21.70 -3.92 -8.94
C THR A 422 -22.13 -3.89 -10.41
N ALA A 423 -23.07 -3.01 -10.78
CA ALA A 423 -23.55 -2.91 -12.15
C ALA A 423 -22.44 -2.49 -13.12
N LEU A 424 -21.56 -1.57 -12.69
CA LEU A 424 -20.40 -1.09 -13.45
C LEU A 424 -19.43 -2.23 -13.76
N LEU A 425 -19.01 -3.00 -12.75
CA LEU A 425 -18.09 -4.13 -12.91
C LEU A 425 -18.69 -5.26 -13.75
N GLN A 426 -19.96 -5.61 -13.49
CA GLN A 426 -20.66 -6.64 -14.26
C GLN A 426 -20.84 -6.24 -15.73
N ALA A 427 -21.18 -4.98 -16.00
CA ALA A 427 -21.30 -4.47 -17.37
C ALA A 427 -19.95 -4.44 -18.06
N ALA A 428 -18.90 -3.97 -17.38
CA ALA A 428 -17.55 -3.94 -17.92
C ALA A 428 -17.07 -5.31 -18.38
N TYR A 429 -17.22 -6.33 -17.53
CA TYR A 429 -16.89 -7.71 -17.92
C TYR A 429 -17.75 -8.19 -19.09
N SER A 430 -19.07 -7.97 -19.03
CA SER A 430 -20.00 -8.42 -20.09
C SER A 430 -19.76 -7.75 -21.45
N ILE A 431 -19.15 -6.55 -21.48
CA ILE A 431 -18.76 -5.85 -22.73
C ILE A 431 -17.55 -6.52 -23.38
N VAL A 432 -16.61 -7.01 -22.57
CA VAL A 432 -15.33 -7.60 -23.02
C VAL A 432 -15.32 -9.13 -23.00
N GLU A 433 -16.40 -9.75 -22.54
CA GLU A 433 -16.54 -11.20 -22.41
C GLU A 433 -16.30 -11.89 -23.75
N GLY A 434 -15.29 -12.78 -23.80
CA GLY A 434 -14.89 -13.48 -25.02
C GLY A 434 -14.11 -12.64 -26.05
N LYS A 435 -13.61 -11.46 -25.66
CA LYS A 435 -12.82 -10.57 -26.53
C LYS A 435 -11.37 -10.45 -26.05
N ASP A 436 -10.48 -11.24 -26.61
CA ASP A 436 -9.06 -11.29 -26.18
C ASP A 436 -8.26 -10.04 -26.55
N ASP A 437 -8.76 -9.26 -27.53
CA ASP A 437 -8.25 -7.98 -27.99
C ASP A 437 -8.72 -6.78 -27.17
N TRP A 438 -9.47 -6.99 -26.07
CA TRP A 438 -9.92 -5.93 -25.18
C TRP A 438 -9.14 -5.90 -23.86
N ARG A 439 -8.98 -4.69 -23.30
CA ARG A 439 -8.39 -4.44 -21.98
C ARG A 439 -9.28 -3.50 -21.17
N ILE A 440 -9.41 -3.74 -19.87
CA ILE A 440 -10.11 -2.84 -18.96
C ILE A 440 -9.07 -2.04 -18.19
N LEU A 441 -9.13 -0.71 -18.28
CA LEU A 441 -8.33 0.18 -17.46
C LEU A 441 -9.22 0.78 -16.36
N GLN A 442 -9.05 0.30 -15.13
CA GLN A 442 -9.88 0.71 -14.00
C GLN A 442 -9.14 1.67 -13.08
N ARG A 443 -9.80 2.76 -12.70
CA ARG A 443 -9.39 3.58 -11.56
C ARG A 443 -9.84 2.92 -10.26
N ARG A 444 -8.91 2.37 -9.49
CA ARG A 444 -9.17 1.66 -8.22
C ARG A 444 -9.09 2.56 -6.99
N ASP A 445 -8.30 3.64 -7.07
CA ASP A 445 -8.22 4.66 -6.04
C ASP A 445 -8.82 5.97 -6.58
N GLU A 446 -10.03 6.28 -6.14
CA GLU A 446 -10.80 7.47 -6.54
C GLU A 446 -10.14 8.77 -6.09
N SER A 447 -9.17 8.73 -5.14
CA SER A 447 -8.39 9.90 -4.77
C SER A 447 -7.40 10.32 -5.85
N GLN A 448 -7.08 9.44 -6.80
CA GLN A 448 -6.17 9.73 -7.90
C GLN A 448 -6.93 10.37 -9.07
N SER A 449 -6.36 11.44 -9.62
CA SER A 449 -6.90 12.12 -10.80
C SER A 449 -6.64 11.30 -12.07
N LEU A 450 -7.48 11.52 -13.08
CA LEU A 450 -7.19 11.06 -14.44
C LEU A 450 -6.27 12.09 -15.08
N VAL A 451 -5.01 11.72 -15.31
CA VAL A 451 -4.03 12.60 -15.98
C VAL A 451 -3.82 12.10 -17.40
N PRO A 452 -4.33 12.80 -18.44
CA PRO A 452 -4.27 12.29 -19.82
C PRO A 452 -2.86 11.93 -20.29
N ALA A 453 -1.85 12.71 -19.88
CA ALA A 453 -0.45 12.47 -20.23
C ALA A 453 0.13 11.16 -19.64
N GLU A 454 -0.43 10.66 -18.52
CA GLU A 454 -0.02 9.40 -17.90
C GLU A 454 -0.82 8.20 -18.45
N ILE A 455 -2.06 8.45 -18.88
CA ILE A 455 -2.96 7.41 -19.40
C ILE A 455 -2.68 7.11 -20.87
N LEU A 456 -2.45 8.13 -21.71
CA LEU A 456 -2.20 7.95 -23.14
C LEU A 456 -1.10 6.92 -23.47
N PRO A 457 0.07 6.91 -22.78
CA PRO A 457 1.13 5.93 -23.06
C PRO A 457 0.76 4.48 -22.72
N LEU A 458 -0.30 4.25 -21.92
CA LEU A 458 -0.77 2.90 -21.57
C LEU A 458 -1.68 2.30 -22.65
N LEU A 459 -2.34 3.15 -23.43
CA LEU A 459 -3.36 2.75 -24.40
C LEU A 459 -2.67 2.20 -25.66
N ASP A 460 -2.29 0.93 -25.59
CA ASP A 460 -1.68 0.22 -26.71
C ASP A 460 -2.68 0.05 -27.85
N LYS A 461 -2.26 0.44 -29.06
CA LYS A 461 -3.03 0.34 -30.31
C LYS A 461 -3.40 -1.08 -30.71
N GLU A 462 -2.71 -2.09 -30.19
CA GLU A 462 -3.04 -3.50 -30.43
C GLU A 462 -4.37 -3.91 -29.79
N TYR A 463 -4.83 -3.16 -28.78
CA TYR A 463 -6.04 -3.47 -28.01
C TYR A 463 -7.13 -2.40 -28.15
N SER A 464 -8.36 -2.83 -27.92
CA SER A 464 -9.47 -1.95 -27.57
C SER A 464 -9.54 -1.77 -26.06
N TRP A 465 -9.78 -0.55 -25.60
CA TRP A 465 -9.70 -0.16 -24.20
C TRP A 465 -11.07 0.27 -23.66
N LEU A 466 -11.44 -0.30 -22.53
CA LEU A 466 -12.59 0.14 -21.75
C LEU A 466 -12.12 0.81 -20.45
N LEU A 467 -12.26 2.13 -20.37
CA LEU A 467 -11.94 2.89 -19.17
C LEU A 467 -13.10 2.79 -18.18
N LEU A 468 -12.82 2.35 -16.96
CA LEU A 468 -13.80 2.23 -15.86
C LEU A 468 -13.55 3.30 -14.80
N LEU A 469 -14.50 4.23 -14.68
CA LEU A 469 -14.43 5.34 -13.72
C LEU A 469 -15.67 5.37 -12.84
N ASP A 470 -15.52 4.98 -11.58
CA ASP A 470 -16.49 5.32 -10.52
C ASP A 470 -16.21 6.75 -10.00
N GLU A 471 -17.19 7.40 -9.38
CA GLU A 471 -17.12 8.82 -8.99
C GLU A 471 -16.67 9.74 -10.16
N ALA A 472 -17.33 9.57 -11.30
CA ALA A 472 -16.90 10.17 -12.57
C ALA A 472 -17.03 11.70 -12.65
N ASP A 473 -17.75 12.35 -11.73
CA ASP A 473 -17.88 13.82 -11.67
C ASP A 473 -16.53 14.54 -11.63
N ARG A 474 -15.51 13.93 -11.02
CA ARG A 474 -14.16 14.48 -10.94
C ARG A 474 -13.26 14.14 -12.12
N ALA A 475 -13.55 13.08 -12.86
CA ALA A 475 -12.70 12.61 -13.96
C ALA A 475 -13.27 12.96 -15.34
N ALA A 476 -14.54 13.37 -15.43
CA ALA A 476 -15.24 13.61 -16.69
C ALA A 476 -14.57 14.69 -17.56
N THR A 477 -14.10 15.78 -16.95
CA THR A 477 -13.41 16.86 -17.67
C THR A 477 -12.10 16.37 -18.29
N ASP A 478 -11.30 15.65 -17.50
CA ASP A 478 -10.02 15.10 -17.95
C ASP A 478 -10.20 13.96 -18.95
N LEU A 479 -11.24 13.12 -18.77
CA LEU A 479 -11.62 12.10 -19.73
C LEU A 479 -12.00 12.72 -21.07
N ARG A 480 -12.82 13.78 -21.08
CA ARG A 480 -13.16 14.49 -22.31
C ARG A 480 -11.90 15.03 -23.00
N ALA A 481 -10.97 15.61 -22.23
CA ALA A 481 -9.69 16.08 -22.77
C ALA A 481 -8.88 14.93 -23.37
N LEU A 482 -8.75 13.81 -22.65
CA LEU A 482 -8.11 12.58 -23.12
C LEU A 482 -8.71 12.11 -24.44
N LEU A 483 -10.05 12.00 -24.53
CA LEU A 483 -10.75 11.53 -25.72
C LEU A 483 -10.59 12.48 -26.91
N LYS A 484 -10.51 13.79 -26.67
CA LYS A 484 -10.27 14.80 -27.69
C LYS A 484 -8.86 14.72 -28.27
N ASP A 485 -7.88 14.43 -27.43
CA ASP A 485 -6.46 14.41 -27.79
C ASP A 485 -5.96 12.99 -28.13
N LEU A 486 -6.88 12.05 -28.40
CA LEU A 486 -6.51 10.70 -28.81
C LEU A 486 -5.74 10.71 -30.15
N PRO A 487 -4.64 9.96 -30.25
CA PRO A 487 -4.01 9.64 -31.53
C PRO A 487 -4.99 8.97 -32.51
N LEU A 488 -4.81 9.24 -33.82
CA LEU A 488 -5.67 8.71 -34.89
C LEU A 488 -5.75 7.18 -34.90
N ASP A 489 -4.70 6.49 -34.47
CA ASP A 489 -4.61 5.03 -34.36
C ASP A 489 -5.43 4.45 -33.19
N LEU A 490 -5.83 5.28 -32.22
CA LEU A 490 -6.69 4.90 -31.08
C LEU A 490 -8.15 5.32 -31.26
N HIS A 491 -8.49 6.02 -32.35
CA HIS A 491 -9.88 6.37 -32.65
C HIS A 491 -10.73 5.11 -32.83
N GLY A 492 -11.89 5.09 -32.18
CA GLY A 492 -12.80 3.93 -32.20
C GLY A 492 -12.33 2.72 -31.38
N ARG A 493 -11.17 2.80 -30.71
CA ARG A 493 -10.64 1.73 -29.84
C ARG A 493 -10.76 2.06 -28.35
N VAL A 494 -10.99 3.31 -27.99
CA VAL A 494 -11.04 3.75 -26.58
C VAL A 494 -12.47 4.15 -26.24
N HIS A 495 -13.07 3.44 -25.28
CA HIS A 495 -14.42 3.68 -24.79
C HIS A 495 -14.40 3.84 -23.26
N ALA A 496 -15.46 4.41 -22.68
CA ALA A 496 -15.52 4.62 -21.24
C ALA A 496 -16.89 4.27 -20.65
N LEU A 497 -16.86 3.61 -19.50
CA LEU A 497 -18.02 3.33 -18.67
C LEU A 497 -17.86 4.08 -17.35
N LEU A 498 -18.80 4.98 -17.09
CA LEU A 498 -18.76 5.91 -15.97
C LEU A 498 -19.86 5.58 -14.97
N ALA A 499 -19.59 5.75 -13.68
CA ALA A 499 -20.62 5.76 -12.65
C ALA A 499 -20.51 7.02 -11.79
N CYS A 500 -21.64 7.61 -11.41
CA CYS A 500 -21.68 8.77 -10.52
C CYS A 500 -23.02 8.88 -9.79
N ARG A 501 -23.05 9.63 -8.69
CA ARG A 501 -24.28 10.01 -8.02
C ARG A 501 -24.96 11.16 -8.77
N ASP A 502 -26.28 11.10 -8.89
CA ASP A 502 -27.08 12.12 -9.61
C ASP A 502 -26.79 13.54 -9.11
N THR A 503 -26.76 13.74 -7.80
CA THR A 503 -26.51 15.05 -7.16
C THR A 503 -25.11 15.56 -7.41
N ASP A 504 -24.12 14.67 -7.37
CA ASP A 504 -22.70 15.03 -7.48
C ASP A 504 -22.38 15.36 -8.94
N TRP A 505 -22.94 14.58 -9.88
CA TRP A 505 -22.86 14.89 -11.30
C TRP A 505 -23.45 16.25 -11.61
N LEU A 506 -24.70 16.51 -11.18
CA LEU A 506 -25.39 17.78 -11.42
C LEU A 506 -24.70 18.98 -10.75
N GLY A 507 -24.10 18.77 -9.58
CA GLY A 507 -23.37 19.81 -8.84
C GLY A 507 -21.97 20.10 -9.36
N SER A 508 -21.46 19.31 -10.31
CA SER A 508 -20.10 19.44 -10.84
C SER A 508 -20.09 20.07 -12.24
N PRO A 509 -18.93 20.60 -12.70
CA PRO A 509 -18.78 21.07 -14.08
C PRO A 509 -19.07 19.98 -15.13
N ALA A 510 -18.99 18.70 -14.76
CA ALA A 510 -19.24 17.55 -15.63
C ALA A 510 -20.64 17.54 -16.25
N ALA A 511 -21.64 18.06 -15.54
CA ALA A 511 -23.03 18.14 -16.03
C ALA A 511 -23.18 18.91 -17.33
N ASN A 512 -22.34 19.93 -17.53
CA ASN A 512 -22.41 20.88 -18.63
C ASN A 512 -21.31 20.67 -19.68
N LEU A 513 -20.58 19.54 -19.61
CA LEU A 513 -19.55 19.22 -20.60
C LEU A 513 -20.17 18.93 -21.96
N ASP A 514 -19.53 19.46 -23.00
CA ASP A 514 -19.86 19.14 -24.38
C ASP A 514 -19.20 17.82 -24.80
N TRP A 515 -20.02 16.79 -24.96
CA TRP A 515 -19.59 15.43 -25.31
C TRP A 515 -19.55 15.16 -26.82
N THR A 516 -19.57 16.17 -27.69
CA THR A 516 -19.47 15.99 -29.16
C THR A 516 -18.29 15.14 -29.65
N VAL A 517 -17.25 14.96 -28.82
CA VAL A 517 -16.09 14.08 -29.09
C VAL A 517 -16.40 12.58 -28.91
N ALA A 518 -17.56 12.22 -28.36
CA ALA A 518 -17.97 10.86 -28.04
C ALA A 518 -19.47 10.62 -28.30
N ASP A 519 -19.87 9.38 -28.55
CA ASP A 519 -21.28 8.98 -28.41
C ASP A 519 -21.59 8.83 -26.92
N PHE A 520 -22.13 9.89 -26.32
CA PHE A 520 -22.38 9.97 -24.90
C PHE A 520 -23.84 9.68 -24.55
N SER A 521 -24.04 8.70 -23.66
CA SER A 521 -25.36 8.34 -23.15
C SER A 521 -25.41 8.31 -21.63
N LYS A 522 -26.60 8.57 -21.07
CA LYS A 522 -26.87 8.52 -19.63
C LYS A 522 -27.90 7.45 -19.36
N GLU A 523 -27.59 6.54 -18.44
CA GLU A 523 -28.47 5.45 -18.01
C GLU A 523 -28.79 5.63 -16.52
N PRO A 524 -30.03 6.01 -16.16
CA PRO A 524 -30.41 6.15 -14.76
C PRO A 524 -30.74 4.79 -14.14
N LEU A 525 -30.19 4.53 -12.97
CA LEU A 525 -30.51 3.39 -12.11
C LEU A 525 -31.35 3.89 -10.93
N ARG A 526 -32.63 3.51 -10.91
CA ARG A 526 -33.58 3.97 -9.89
C ARG A 526 -34.41 2.81 -9.36
N GLY A 527 -34.35 2.61 -8.05
CA GLY A 527 -35.18 1.64 -7.36
C GLY A 527 -34.91 0.21 -7.83
N LEU A 528 -35.90 -0.65 -7.62
CA LEU A 528 -35.83 -2.07 -7.92
C LEU A 528 -37.12 -2.50 -8.61
N ASP A 529 -37.00 -3.18 -9.76
CA ASP A 529 -38.14 -3.80 -10.41
C ASP A 529 -38.35 -5.24 -9.94
N LEU A 530 -39.54 -5.78 -10.19
CA LEU A 530 -39.90 -7.12 -9.73
C LEU A 530 -38.97 -8.23 -10.26
N ALA A 531 -38.45 -8.10 -11.49
CA ALA A 531 -37.58 -9.13 -12.06
C ALA A 531 -36.22 -9.14 -11.37
N ASP A 532 -35.63 -7.97 -11.14
CA ASP A 532 -34.41 -7.81 -10.35
C ASP A 532 -34.65 -8.28 -8.90
N ALA A 533 -35.79 -7.94 -8.29
CA ALA A 533 -36.15 -8.36 -6.93
C ALA A 533 -36.25 -9.89 -6.81
N VAL A 534 -36.87 -10.56 -7.78
CA VAL A 534 -36.94 -12.03 -7.83
C VAL A 534 -35.53 -12.64 -7.92
N ALA A 535 -34.66 -12.10 -8.78
CA ALA A 535 -33.30 -12.60 -8.92
C ALA A 535 -32.48 -12.45 -7.64
N ILE A 536 -32.61 -11.31 -6.95
CA ILE A 536 -31.93 -11.01 -5.69
C ILE A 536 -32.45 -11.91 -4.56
N VAL A 537 -33.77 -12.06 -4.41
CA VAL A 537 -34.34 -12.95 -3.39
C VAL A 537 -33.95 -14.40 -3.62
N ARG A 538 -33.87 -14.86 -4.88
CA ARG A 538 -33.37 -16.20 -5.20
C ARG A 538 -31.90 -16.39 -4.80
N SER A 539 -31.06 -15.39 -5.06
CA SER A 539 -29.66 -15.37 -4.62
C SER A 539 -29.57 -15.47 -3.10
N TRP A 540 -30.34 -14.66 -2.37
CA TRP A 540 -30.44 -14.71 -0.90
C TRP A 540 -30.90 -16.06 -0.38
N GLN A 541 -31.94 -16.64 -1.00
CA GLN A 541 -32.50 -17.94 -0.62
C GLN A 541 -31.50 -19.08 -0.79
N ALA A 542 -30.56 -18.98 -1.73
CA ALA A 542 -29.49 -19.97 -1.88
C ALA A 542 -28.57 -20.06 -0.65
N PHE A 543 -28.56 -19.04 0.21
CA PHE A 543 -27.81 -19.00 1.48
C PHE A 543 -28.70 -19.22 2.71
N GLY A 544 -29.92 -19.75 2.52
CA GLY A 544 -30.84 -20.12 3.59
C GLY A 544 -31.45 -18.94 4.35
N ASP A 545 -31.89 -19.20 5.59
CA ASP A 545 -32.60 -18.20 6.40
C ASP A 545 -31.72 -17.00 6.77
N THR A 546 -30.42 -17.21 7.00
CA THR A 546 -29.44 -16.14 7.21
C THR A 546 -29.27 -15.30 5.94
N GLY A 547 -29.29 -15.95 4.79
CA GLY A 547 -29.31 -15.33 3.47
C GLY A 547 -30.57 -14.51 3.22
N LEU A 548 -31.74 -14.86 3.76
CA LEU A 548 -32.99 -14.10 3.57
C LEU A 548 -33.25 -13.04 4.65
N GLY A 549 -32.67 -13.20 5.85
CA GLY A 549 -32.95 -12.35 7.01
C GLY A 549 -34.44 -12.39 7.39
N ASP A 550 -35.03 -11.23 7.70
CA ASP A 550 -36.44 -11.13 8.08
C ASP A 550 -37.43 -11.59 6.98
N LEU A 551 -37.02 -11.65 5.70
CA LEU A 551 -37.84 -12.24 4.63
C LEU A 551 -38.06 -13.74 4.77
N ALA A 552 -37.20 -14.45 5.52
CA ALA A 552 -37.38 -15.88 5.79
C ALA A 552 -38.73 -16.15 6.47
N LYS A 553 -39.20 -15.21 7.30
CA LYS A 553 -40.48 -15.25 8.05
C LYS A 553 -41.71 -15.02 7.16
N ARG A 554 -41.53 -14.65 5.89
CA ARG A 554 -42.61 -14.36 4.93
C ARG A 554 -42.80 -15.52 3.94
N PRO A 555 -44.01 -15.71 3.39
CA PRO A 555 -44.27 -16.72 2.36
C PRO A 555 -43.38 -16.50 1.13
N GLU A 556 -42.80 -17.58 0.57
CA GLU A 556 -41.85 -17.52 -0.54
C GLU A 556 -42.38 -16.73 -1.75
N ALA A 557 -43.66 -16.91 -2.08
CA ALA A 557 -44.32 -16.22 -3.20
C ALA A 557 -44.38 -14.69 -3.03
N GLU A 558 -44.32 -14.18 -1.79
CA GLU A 558 -44.47 -12.76 -1.47
C GLU A 558 -43.14 -12.03 -1.29
N ARG A 559 -42.04 -12.74 -1.02
CA ARG A 559 -40.74 -12.16 -0.64
C ARG A 559 -40.22 -11.12 -1.64
N ALA A 560 -40.29 -11.42 -2.94
CA ALA A 560 -39.82 -10.49 -3.99
C ALA A 560 -40.71 -9.25 -4.12
N MET A 561 -42.03 -9.39 -3.99
CA MET A 561 -42.96 -8.26 -4.01
C MET A 561 -42.75 -7.34 -2.79
N ILE A 562 -42.46 -7.91 -1.62
CA ILE A 562 -42.15 -7.15 -0.40
C ILE A 562 -40.87 -6.32 -0.59
N LEU A 563 -39.81 -6.92 -1.13
CA LEU A 563 -38.55 -6.21 -1.42
C LEU A 563 -38.77 -5.07 -2.44
N GLU A 564 -39.50 -5.34 -3.53
CA GLU A 564 -39.82 -4.33 -4.55
C GLU A 564 -40.64 -3.17 -3.95
N GLN A 565 -41.68 -3.49 -3.17
CA GLN A 565 -42.54 -2.49 -2.56
C GLN A 565 -41.77 -1.61 -1.57
N GLN A 566 -40.92 -2.21 -0.74
CA GLN A 566 -40.07 -1.47 0.19
C GLN A 566 -39.09 -0.54 -0.55
N ALA A 567 -38.53 -0.98 -1.68
CA ALA A 567 -37.68 -0.12 -2.52
C ALA A 567 -38.46 1.06 -3.10
N LYS A 568 -39.72 0.85 -3.53
CA LYS A 568 -40.59 1.94 -4.01
C LYS A 568 -40.95 2.93 -2.90
N ASP A 569 -41.14 2.46 -1.68
CA ASP A 569 -41.49 3.32 -0.55
C ASP A 569 -40.29 4.12 -0.04
N GLU A 570 -39.11 3.51 0.03
CA GLU A 570 -37.89 4.21 0.41
C GLU A 570 -37.49 5.28 -0.63
N ALA A 571 -37.71 5.00 -1.93
CA ALA A 571 -37.51 5.97 -3.01
C ALA A 571 -38.34 7.26 -2.87
N LYS A 572 -39.43 7.26 -2.09
CA LYS A 572 -40.26 8.45 -1.84
C LYS A 572 -39.71 9.34 -0.72
N ILE A 573 -38.89 8.79 0.18
CA ILE A 573 -38.48 9.44 1.43
C ILE A 573 -37.10 10.09 1.28
N GLN A 574 -36.09 9.39 0.73
CA GLN A 574 -34.70 9.86 0.58
C GLN A 574 -33.92 9.04 -0.48
N GLY A 575 -32.68 9.44 -0.79
CA GLY A 575 -31.81 8.71 -1.74
C GLY A 575 -31.25 7.39 -1.17
N GLY A 576 -31.16 6.34 -2.01
CA GLY A 576 -30.65 5.01 -1.64
C GLY A 576 -31.75 3.97 -1.40
N ALA A 577 -32.73 3.95 -2.29
CA ALA A 577 -33.96 3.19 -2.19
C ALA A 577 -33.72 1.68 -2.11
N PHE A 578 -32.79 1.16 -2.92
CA PHE A 578 -32.49 -0.27 -2.93
C PHE A 578 -31.85 -0.74 -1.62
N PHE A 579 -30.83 -0.02 -1.11
CA PHE A 579 -30.16 -0.43 0.12
C PHE A 579 -31.02 -0.21 1.36
N GLY A 580 -31.79 0.89 1.44
CA GLY A 580 -32.75 1.08 2.52
C GLY A 580 -33.82 -0.01 2.54
N ALA A 581 -34.26 -0.49 1.37
CA ALA A 581 -35.15 -1.64 1.28
C ALA A 581 -34.53 -2.94 1.72
N LEU A 582 -33.28 -3.21 1.30
CA LEU A 582 -32.50 -4.35 1.74
C LEU A 582 -32.40 -4.38 3.27
N LEU A 583 -32.08 -3.26 3.92
CA LEU A 583 -31.97 -3.19 5.38
C LEU A 583 -33.30 -3.48 6.06
N ALA A 584 -34.39 -2.91 5.55
CA ALA A 584 -35.71 -3.08 6.13
C ALA A 584 -36.19 -4.54 6.06
N VAL A 585 -35.88 -5.25 4.98
CA VAL A 585 -36.36 -6.63 4.78
C VAL A 585 -35.41 -7.70 5.30
N ARG A 586 -34.12 -7.40 5.50
CA ARG A 586 -33.14 -8.35 6.06
C ARG A 586 -32.93 -8.17 7.56
N SER A 587 -32.84 -6.92 8.03
CA SER A 587 -32.36 -6.56 9.36
C SER A 587 -33.32 -5.67 10.15
N GLY A 588 -34.54 -5.44 9.64
CA GLY A 588 -35.50 -4.48 10.20
C GLY A 588 -35.83 -4.70 11.67
N SER A 589 -35.87 -5.94 12.15
CA SER A 589 -36.15 -6.26 13.56
C SER A 589 -34.93 -6.35 14.49
N ASP A 590 -33.70 -6.45 13.95
CA ASP A 590 -32.47 -6.69 14.72
C ASP A 590 -31.35 -5.66 14.44
N LEU A 591 -31.67 -4.54 13.76
CA LEU A 591 -30.72 -3.53 13.31
C LEU A 591 -29.88 -2.96 14.47
N ARG A 592 -30.49 -2.77 15.64
CA ARG A 592 -29.82 -2.26 16.83
C ARG A 592 -28.74 -3.21 17.35
N LYS A 593 -29.04 -4.51 17.42
CA LYS A 593 -28.07 -5.54 17.83
C LYS A 593 -26.95 -5.69 16.81
N HIS A 594 -27.29 -5.63 15.51
CA HIS A 594 -26.30 -5.65 14.45
C HIS A 594 -25.33 -4.45 14.54
N ALA A 595 -25.87 -3.24 14.74
CA ALA A 595 -25.07 -2.04 14.98
C ALA A 595 -24.16 -2.16 16.21
N ARG A 596 -24.65 -2.73 17.32
CA ARG A 596 -23.87 -3.00 18.53
C ARG A 596 -22.68 -3.93 18.26
N LEU A 597 -22.92 -5.07 17.60
CA LEU A 597 -21.87 -6.04 17.28
C LEU A 597 -20.83 -5.46 16.31
N MET A 598 -21.26 -4.68 15.32
CA MET A 598 -20.37 -3.97 14.40
C MET A 598 -19.46 -2.99 15.16
N LEU A 599 -20.02 -2.16 16.04
CA LEU A 599 -19.26 -1.22 16.87
C LEU A 599 -18.25 -1.92 17.79
N ASP A 600 -18.62 -3.06 18.38
CA ASP A 600 -17.71 -3.88 19.19
C ASP A 600 -16.50 -4.37 18.36
N ARG A 601 -16.74 -4.95 17.19
CA ARG A 601 -15.65 -5.42 16.29
C ARG A 601 -14.74 -4.27 15.84
N LEU A 602 -15.33 -3.15 15.42
CA LEU A 602 -14.58 -1.98 14.96
C LEU A 602 -13.81 -1.29 16.09
N GLY A 603 -14.26 -1.42 17.35
CA GLY A 603 -13.56 -0.90 18.52
C GLY A 603 -12.26 -1.62 18.84
N GLN A 604 -12.06 -2.83 18.32
CA GLN A 604 -10.82 -3.60 18.51
C GLN A 604 -9.76 -3.28 17.46
N ARG A 605 -10.16 -2.69 16.32
CA ARG A 605 -9.25 -2.33 15.21
C ARG A 605 -8.71 -0.92 15.41
N LYS A 606 -7.41 -0.82 15.72
CA LYS A 606 -6.71 0.46 15.93
C LYS A 606 -6.29 1.09 14.59
N ILE A 607 -6.35 2.42 14.53
CA ILE A 607 -5.86 3.20 13.39
C ILE A 607 -4.42 3.65 13.71
N PRO A 608 -3.45 3.56 12.77
CA PRO A 608 -2.06 3.94 13.02
C PRO A 608 -1.85 5.38 13.50
N GLY A 609 -2.73 6.32 13.11
CA GLY A 609 -2.70 7.73 13.53
C GLY A 609 -3.32 8.03 14.90
N GLY A 610 -3.94 7.03 15.55
CA GLY A 610 -4.64 7.17 16.82
C GLY A 610 -6.13 6.82 16.74
N GLY A 611 -6.70 6.33 17.84
CA GLY A 611 -8.11 5.90 17.91
C GLY A 611 -8.39 4.54 17.27
N THR A 612 -9.68 4.26 17.04
CA THR A 612 -10.19 2.98 16.50
C THR A 612 -11.09 3.20 15.30
N LEU A 613 -11.34 2.15 14.50
CA LEU A 613 -12.31 2.24 13.40
C LEU A 613 -13.73 2.58 13.89
N ARG A 614 -14.07 2.22 15.13
CA ARG A 614 -15.31 2.66 15.79
C ARG A 614 -15.35 4.17 15.96
N ASP A 615 -14.24 4.80 16.35
CA ASP A 615 -14.19 6.26 16.48
C ASP A 615 -14.37 6.94 15.12
N ALA A 616 -13.72 6.42 14.08
CA ALA A 616 -13.92 6.89 12.71
C ALA A 616 -15.38 6.77 12.25
N LEU A 617 -16.02 5.61 12.50
CA LEU A 617 -17.43 5.41 12.18
C LEU A 617 -18.34 6.33 12.99
N ALA A 618 -18.02 6.62 14.25
CA ALA A 618 -18.80 7.52 15.09
C ALA A 618 -18.83 8.94 14.51
N TYR A 619 -17.70 9.47 14.02
CA TYR A 619 -17.67 10.79 13.36
C TYR A 619 -18.51 10.82 12.07
N ILE A 620 -18.45 9.75 11.27
CA ILE A 620 -19.22 9.64 10.03
C ILE A 620 -20.72 9.53 10.33
N ALA A 621 -21.10 8.69 11.30
CA ALA A 621 -22.48 8.49 11.72
C ALA A 621 -23.09 9.75 12.34
N ALA A 622 -22.33 10.49 13.15
CA ALA A 622 -22.79 11.74 13.77
C ALA A 622 -23.25 12.75 12.71
N MET A 623 -22.41 13.01 11.71
CA MET A 623 -22.74 13.95 10.63
C MET A 623 -23.95 13.47 9.81
N HIS A 624 -23.99 12.19 9.43
CA HIS A 624 -25.06 11.67 8.58
C HIS A 624 -26.41 11.58 9.30
N ALA A 625 -26.44 11.24 10.60
CA ALA A 625 -27.67 11.15 11.39
C ALA A 625 -28.40 12.50 11.50
N GLU A 626 -27.65 13.60 11.58
CA GLU A 626 -28.17 14.97 11.63
C GLU A 626 -28.51 15.54 10.25
N GLY A 627 -28.19 14.83 9.16
CA GLY A 627 -28.34 15.34 7.79
C GLY A 627 -27.27 16.36 7.38
N LEU A 628 -26.15 16.42 8.09
CA LEU A 628 -25.01 17.29 7.77
C LEU A 628 -24.13 16.59 6.72
N GLU A 629 -24.52 16.72 5.45
CA GLU A 629 -23.97 15.93 4.33
C GLU A 629 -22.61 16.42 3.77
N PHE A 630 -21.75 17.02 4.60
CA PHE A 630 -20.50 17.66 4.15
C PHE A 630 -19.23 17.22 4.91
N LEU A 631 -19.23 16.07 5.58
CA LEU A 631 -18.02 15.51 6.20
C LEU A 631 -16.97 15.16 5.14
N SER A 632 -15.85 15.89 5.10
CA SER A 632 -14.82 15.72 4.05
C SER A 632 -13.59 14.93 4.55
N ARG A 633 -12.85 14.34 3.59
CA ARG A 633 -11.64 13.53 3.86
C ARG A 633 -10.57 14.29 4.68
N PRO A 634 -10.23 15.56 4.38
CA PRO A 634 -9.24 16.32 5.16
C PRO A 634 -9.66 16.49 6.63
N VAL A 635 -10.95 16.73 6.88
CA VAL A 635 -11.47 16.91 8.23
C VAL A 635 -11.40 15.61 9.01
N LEU A 636 -11.88 14.50 8.44
CA LEU A 636 -11.83 13.20 9.11
C LEU A 636 -10.39 12.74 9.36
N ALA A 637 -9.48 12.95 8.41
CA ALA A 637 -8.06 12.65 8.58
C ALA A 637 -7.44 13.44 9.76
N GLN A 638 -7.72 14.74 9.82
CA GLN A 638 -7.25 15.60 10.90
C GLN A 638 -7.83 15.20 12.26
N THR A 639 -9.12 14.83 12.33
CA THR A 639 -9.75 14.35 13.56
C THR A 639 -9.15 13.05 14.07
N LEU A 640 -8.75 12.15 13.16
CA LEU A 640 -8.17 10.84 13.48
C LEU A 640 -6.64 10.86 13.63
N GLY A 641 -5.99 12.01 13.45
CA GLY A 641 -4.53 12.13 13.55
C GLY A 641 -3.75 11.37 12.47
N CYS A 642 -4.38 11.06 11.33
CA CYS A 642 -3.74 10.34 10.23
C CYS A 642 -3.57 11.22 8.98
N SER A 643 -2.61 10.88 8.11
CA SER A 643 -2.46 11.58 6.83
C SER A 643 -3.62 11.26 5.89
N GLN A 644 -3.97 12.20 4.99
CA GLN A 644 -5.04 11.97 4.00
C GLN A 644 -4.75 10.75 3.10
N ASN A 645 -3.48 10.51 2.78
CA ASN A 645 -3.03 9.36 1.99
C ASN A 645 -3.28 8.02 2.73
N ASN A 646 -3.15 8.02 4.06
CA ASN A 646 -3.37 6.83 4.87
C ASN A 646 -4.86 6.64 5.23
N LEU A 647 -5.67 7.70 5.26
CA LEU A 647 -7.10 7.63 5.57
C LEU A 647 -7.86 6.64 4.67
N HIS A 648 -7.57 6.64 3.36
CA HIS A 648 -8.27 5.75 2.43
C HIS A 648 -7.98 4.27 2.75
N ARG A 649 -6.70 3.89 2.83
CA ARG A 649 -6.27 2.51 3.08
C ARG A 649 -6.60 2.02 4.49
N ASP A 650 -6.33 2.84 5.50
CA ASP A 650 -6.34 2.40 6.90
C ASP A 650 -7.70 2.59 7.58
N VAL A 651 -8.61 3.37 6.98
CA VAL A 651 -9.92 3.69 7.57
C VAL A 651 -11.07 3.40 6.60
N LEU A 652 -11.07 4.02 5.41
CA LEU A 652 -12.22 3.95 4.51
C LEU A 652 -12.41 2.56 3.88
N VAL A 653 -11.32 1.89 3.47
CA VAL A 653 -11.38 0.52 2.94
C VAL A 653 -11.91 -0.48 3.98
N PRO A 654 -11.35 -0.55 5.21
CA PRO A 654 -11.89 -1.41 6.26
C PRO A 654 -13.36 -1.13 6.61
N LEU A 655 -13.76 0.15 6.69
CA LEU A 655 -15.15 0.51 6.97
C LEU A 655 -16.10 0.14 5.81
N GLY A 656 -15.62 0.19 4.57
CA GLY A 656 -16.37 -0.25 3.39
C GLY A 656 -16.57 -1.76 3.34
N GLN A 657 -15.58 -2.55 3.79
CA GLN A 657 -15.68 -4.02 3.90
C GLN A 657 -16.70 -4.44 4.96
N GLU A 658 -16.79 -3.70 6.07
CA GLU A 658 -17.74 -3.98 7.17
C GLU A 658 -19.14 -3.38 6.91
N ALA A 659 -19.43 -2.92 5.69
CA ALA A 659 -20.68 -2.25 5.30
C ALA A 659 -21.04 -1.02 6.17
N ALA A 660 -20.05 -0.41 6.82
CA ALA A 660 -20.24 0.63 7.82
C ALA A 660 -20.27 2.04 7.21
N ALA A 661 -19.43 2.30 6.20
CA ALA A 661 -19.32 3.60 5.55
C ALA A 661 -19.26 3.50 4.03
N THR A 662 -19.62 4.59 3.36
CA THR A 662 -19.45 4.81 1.92
C THR A 662 -18.84 6.18 1.69
N THR A 663 -17.99 6.27 0.67
CA THR A 663 -17.40 7.54 0.24
C THR A 663 -18.14 8.07 -0.97
N THR A 664 -18.02 9.39 -1.15
CA THR A 664 -18.27 10.10 -2.40
C THR A 664 -17.01 10.87 -2.77
N SER A 665 -17.08 11.56 -3.90
CA SER A 665 -15.98 12.37 -4.42
C SER A 665 -15.50 13.40 -3.40
N SER A 666 -16.43 14.06 -2.69
CA SER A 666 -16.09 15.14 -1.75
C SER A 666 -16.35 14.82 -0.28
N PHE A 667 -17.25 13.88 0.00
CA PHE A 667 -17.78 13.67 1.35
C PHE A 667 -17.90 12.18 1.73
N ILE A 668 -18.04 11.92 3.03
CA ILE A 668 -18.07 10.58 3.62
C ILE A 668 -19.40 10.40 4.36
N TYR A 669 -20.05 9.27 4.12
CA TYR A 669 -21.37 8.96 4.67
C TYR A 669 -21.37 7.56 5.28
N THR A 670 -22.32 7.28 6.17
CA THR A 670 -22.70 5.89 6.41
C THR A 670 -23.55 5.39 5.23
N ARG A 671 -23.70 4.07 5.08
CA ARG A 671 -24.47 3.50 3.96
C ARG A 671 -25.93 3.94 3.90
N HIS A 672 -26.54 4.29 5.03
CA HIS A 672 -27.90 4.78 5.11
C HIS A 672 -28.11 5.64 6.37
N ARG A 673 -28.97 6.65 6.28
CA ARG A 673 -29.26 7.54 7.41
C ARG A 673 -29.80 6.79 8.64
N ARG A 674 -30.73 5.84 8.44
CA ARG A 674 -31.24 4.98 9.53
C ARG A 674 -30.15 4.19 10.26
N ILE A 675 -29.11 3.75 9.56
CA ILE A 675 -27.95 3.11 10.21
C ILE A 675 -27.21 4.13 11.05
N ALA A 676 -26.98 5.34 10.53
CA ALA A 676 -26.34 6.41 11.29
C ALA A 676 -27.09 6.71 12.59
N GLU A 677 -28.41 6.90 12.52
CA GLU A 677 -29.26 7.15 13.68
C GLU A 677 -29.20 6.01 14.70
N THR A 678 -29.24 4.76 14.23
CA THR A 678 -29.12 3.58 15.09
C THR A 678 -27.74 3.49 15.74
N LEU A 679 -26.66 3.72 14.99
CA LEU A 679 -25.29 3.75 15.51
C LEU A 679 -25.13 4.82 16.59
N MET A 680 -25.70 6.01 16.37
CA MET A 680 -25.63 7.10 17.35
C MET A 680 -26.39 6.79 18.64
N SER A 681 -27.58 6.19 18.55
CA SER A 681 -28.33 5.72 19.73
C SER A 681 -27.53 4.65 20.50
N VAL A 682 -26.98 3.64 19.82
CA VAL A 682 -26.19 2.58 20.45
C VAL A 682 -24.90 3.14 21.08
N LEU A 683 -24.19 4.04 20.40
CA LEU A 683 -22.99 4.70 20.95
C LEU A 683 -23.28 5.48 22.23
N ALA A 684 -24.40 6.21 22.28
CA ALA A 684 -24.80 6.99 23.44
C ALA A 684 -25.28 6.10 24.60
N GLU A 685 -26.18 5.16 24.32
CA GLU A 685 -26.88 4.37 25.35
C GLU A 685 -26.05 3.21 25.90
N GLU A 686 -25.26 2.53 25.04
CA GLU A 686 -24.59 1.27 25.41
C GLU A 686 -23.08 1.41 25.55
N PHE A 687 -22.45 2.33 24.80
CA PHE A 687 -21.01 2.60 24.89
C PHE A 687 -20.68 3.85 25.71
N GLY A 688 -21.68 4.60 26.18
CA GLY A 688 -21.51 5.81 27.00
C GLY A 688 -20.71 6.92 26.32
N LYS A 689 -20.74 6.97 24.98
CA LYS A 689 -19.97 7.97 24.21
C LYS A 689 -20.68 9.32 24.27
N ASP A 690 -19.95 10.38 24.60
CA ASP A 690 -20.45 11.75 24.46
C ASP A 690 -20.53 12.12 22.98
N VAL A 691 -21.75 12.10 22.45
CA VAL A 691 -22.06 12.46 21.07
C VAL A 691 -21.78 13.95 20.79
N GLY A 692 -21.95 14.82 21.78
CA GLY A 692 -21.69 16.26 21.65
C GLY A 692 -20.22 16.55 21.38
N ALA A 693 -19.32 15.85 22.10
CA ALA A 693 -17.88 15.96 21.92
C ALA A 693 -17.40 15.63 20.49
N LEU A 694 -18.13 14.78 19.75
CA LEU A 694 -17.78 14.44 18.37
C LEU A 694 -17.86 15.65 17.44
N TYR A 695 -18.92 16.46 17.56
CA TYR A 695 -19.11 17.65 16.72
C TYR A 695 -18.11 18.76 17.06
N VAL A 696 -17.74 18.89 18.33
CA VAL A 696 -16.69 19.82 18.79
C VAL A 696 -15.36 19.45 18.13
N ALA A 697 -14.95 18.18 18.23
CA ALA A 697 -13.71 17.70 17.62
C ALA A 697 -13.68 17.86 16.10
N LEU A 698 -14.80 17.64 15.41
CA LEU A 698 -14.92 17.85 13.97
C LEU A 698 -14.79 19.33 13.58
N GLY A 699 -15.42 20.23 14.34
CA GLY A 699 -15.31 21.68 14.13
C GLY A 699 -13.87 22.17 14.29
N GLU A 700 -13.17 21.75 15.35
CA GLU A 700 -11.76 22.08 15.55
C GLU A 700 -10.88 21.54 14.44
N ALA A 701 -11.07 20.26 14.07
CA ALA A 701 -10.29 19.60 13.04
C ALA A 701 -10.44 20.28 11.68
N ALA A 702 -11.63 20.77 11.32
CA ALA A 702 -11.84 21.48 10.07
C ALA A 702 -11.02 22.77 9.98
N ILE A 703 -10.94 23.53 11.06
CA ILE A 703 -10.14 24.76 11.11
C ILE A 703 -8.64 24.42 11.14
N CYS A 704 -8.22 23.44 11.93
CA CYS A 704 -6.83 22.98 11.98
C CYS A 704 -6.35 22.49 10.60
N ALA A 705 -7.16 21.71 9.88
CA ALA A 705 -6.83 21.24 8.53
C ALA A 705 -6.64 22.42 7.56
N PHE A 706 -7.53 23.42 7.64
CA PHE A 706 -7.42 24.64 6.82
C PHE A 706 -6.16 25.46 7.15
N ILE A 707 -5.86 25.69 8.44
CA ILE A 707 -4.67 26.42 8.89
C ILE A 707 -3.39 25.71 8.45
N ASN A 708 -3.39 24.37 8.48
CA ASN A 708 -2.27 23.54 8.03
C ASN A 708 -2.14 23.46 6.49
N GLY A 709 -2.90 24.26 5.73
CA GLY A 709 -2.79 24.38 4.28
C GLY A 709 -3.58 23.35 3.47
N SER A 710 -4.45 22.55 4.10
CA SER A 710 -5.33 21.62 3.37
C SER A 710 -6.54 22.35 2.79
N PHE A 711 -6.95 21.99 1.56
CA PHE A 711 -8.22 22.44 1.02
C PHE A 711 -9.38 21.72 1.72
N VAL A 712 -10.23 22.46 2.43
CA VAL A 712 -11.41 21.92 3.13
C VAL A 712 -12.69 22.32 2.38
N PRO A 713 -13.39 21.37 1.73
CA PRO A 713 -14.68 21.62 1.12
C PRO A 713 -15.70 22.15 2.14
N ALA A 714 -16.56 23.07 1.70
CA ALA A 714 -17.61 23.68 2.53
C ALA A 714 -17.10 24.27 3.87
N LEU A 715 -15.92 24.90 3.88
CA LEU A 715 -15.34 25.52 5.09
C LEU A 715 -16.29 26.51 5.80
N SER A 716 -17.13 27.23 5.05
CA SER A 716 -18.17 28.09 5.64
C SER A 716 -19.17 27.30 6.49
N SER A 717 -19.54 26.09 6.04
CA SER A 717 -20.49 25.24 6.76
C SER A 717 -19.89 24.69 8.05
N TRP A 718 -18.59 24.38 8.06
CA TRP A 718 -17.86 24.05 9.29
C TRP A 718 -17.82 25.21 10.29
N ARG A 719 -17.66 26.45 9.80
CA ARG A 719 -17.64 27.65 10.66
C ARG A 719 -19.00 28.01 11.23
N PHE A 720 -20.06 27.87 10.44
CA PHE A 720 -21.34 28.52 10.73
C PHE A 720 -22.53 27.57 10.84
N ASP A 721 -22.63 26.59 9.94
CA ASP A 721 -23.88 25.84 9.74
C ASP A 721 -24.09 24.77 10.81
N ILE A 722 -23.01 24.13 11.31
CA ILE A 722 -23.13 23.10 12.37
C ILE A 722 -23.69 23.70 13.67
N SER A 723 -23.09 24.77 14.17
CA SER A 723 -23.54 25.43 15.39
C SER A 723 -24.93 26.05 15.22
N LYS A 724 -25.24 26.57 14.03
CA LYS A 724 -26.59 27.06 13.70
C LYS A 724 -27.63 25.94 13.73
N HIS A 725 -27.34 24.78 13.14
CA HIS A 725 -28.21 23.60 13.15
C HIS A 725 -28.54 23.15 14.59
N PHE A 726 -27.54 23.06 15.47
CA PHE A 726 -27.79 22.67 16.86
C PHE A 726 -28.56 23.72 17.65
N LEU A 727 -28.37 25.01 17.36
CA LEU A 727 -29.19 26.07 17.96
C LEU A 727 -30.65 25.96 17.51
N GLU A 728 -30.87 25.74 16.21
CA GLU A 728 -32.22 25.64 15.63
C GLU A 728 -32.96 24.36 16.03
N THR A 729 -32.22 23.31 16.36
CA THR A 729 -32.78 22.06 16.92
C THR A 729 -32.89 22.07 18.45
N GLY A 730 -32.67 23.21 19.11
CA GLY A 730 -32.87 23.40 20.56
C GLY A 730 -31.74 22.86 21.46
N ARG A 731 -30.58 22.53 20.89
CA ARG A 731 -29.38 22.05 21.60
C ARG A 731 -28.36 23.17 21.77
N GLU A 732 -28.74 24.20 22.54
CA GLU A 732 -28.01 25.46 22.66
C GLU A 732 -26.58 25.30 23.21
N GLU A 733 -26.40 24.48 24.26
CA GLU A 733 -25.09 24.26 24.88
C GLU A 733 -24.08 23.66 23.89
N LEU A 734 -24.52 22.65 23.13
CA LEU A 734 -23.71 22.03 22.08
C LEU A 734 -23.37 23.03 20.97
N ALA A 735 -24.35 23.84 20.56
CA ALA A 735 -24.13 24.90 19.57
C ALA A 735 -23.03 25.89 20.01
N PHE A 736 -23.04 26.30 21.29
CA PHE A 736 -22.02 27.19 21.84
C PHE A 736 -20.66 26.52 21.95
N ASN A 737 -20.59 25.26 22.41
CA ASN A 737 -19.33 24.53 22.55
C ASN A 737 -18.63 24.36 21.20
N ILE A 738 -19.38 24.00 20.15
CA ILE A 738 -18.86 23.90 18.78
C ILE A 738 -18.37 25.26 18.29
N ALA A 739 -19.20 26.30 18.41
CA ALA A 739 -18.87 27.64 17.91
C ALA A 739 -17.63 28.24 18.63
N ARG A 740 -17.50 28.02 19.94
CA ARG A 740 -16.32 28.43 20.70
C ARG A 740 -15.07 27.65 20.30
N ALA A 741 -15.16 26.33 20.18
CA ALA A 741 -14.02 25.52 19.79
C ALA A 741 -13.48 25.90 18.40
N VAL A 742 -14.36 26.22 17.45
CA VAL A 742 -13.98 26.79 16.15
C VAL A 742 -13.28 28.15 16.33
N LEU A 743 -13.85 29.07 17.11
CA LEU A 743 -13.25 30.38 17.37
C LEU A 743 -11.87 30.30 18.05
N ASP A 744 -11.67 29.37 18.98
CA ASP A 744 -10.41 29.19 19.70
C ASP A 744 -9.26 28.79 18.76
N ARG A 745 -9.56 28.12 17.64
CA ARG A 745 -8.58 27.77 16.60
C ARG A 745 -8.29 28.91 15.63
N GLU A 746 -9.20 29.86 15.49
CA GLU A 746 -9.03 31.06 14.64
C GLU A 746 -9.42 32.35 15.38
N PRO A 747 -8.72 32.71 16.48
CA PRO A 747 -9.17 33.77 17.39
C PRO A 747 -9.19 35.16 16.75
N THR A 748 -8.42 35.38 15.68
CA THR A 748 -8.38 36.66 14.96
C THR A 748 -9.43 36.78 13.85
N ASN A 749 -10.22 35.72 13.57
CA ASN A 749 -11.22 35.75 12.52
C ASN A 749 -12.49 36.50 12.97
N GLU A 750 -12.70 37.68 12.38
CA GLU A 750 -13.82 38.58 12.71
C GLU A 750 -15.20 37.98 12.35
N LEU A 751 -15.29 37.17 11.30
CA LEU A 751 -16.54 36.55 10.86
C LEU A 751 -16.97 35.45 11.83
N THR A 752 -16.03 34.57 12.21
CA THR A 752 -16.26 33.50 13.18
C THR A 752 -16.65 34.10 14.54
N ARG A 753 -15.95 35.16 14.97
CA ARG A 753 -16.27 35.85 16.23
C ARG A 753 -17.66 36.50 16.22
N THR A 754 -17.99 37.21 15.15
CA THR A 754 -19.32 37.79 14.96
C THR A 754 -20.41 36.71 14.99
N HIS A 755 -20.15 35.54 14.40
CA HIS A 755 -21.07 34.41 14.45
C HIS A 755 -21.30 33.91 15.88
N VAL A 756 -20.23 33.66 16.66
CA VAL A 756 -20.37 33.24 18.07
C VAL A 756 -21.19 34.24 18.88
N ALA A 757 -20.91 35.53 18.74
CA ALA A 757 -21.67 36.58 19.41
C ALA A 757 -23.14 36.61 18.95
N ASN A 758 -23.41 36.38 17.66
CA ASN A 758 -24.77 36.31 17.13
C ASN A 758 -25.53 35.10 17.68
N LEU A 759 -24.89 33.94 17.85
CA LEU A 759 -25.51 32.76 18.48
C LEU A 759 -25.94 33.07 19.93
N TYR A 760 -25.06 33.67 20.73
CA TYR A 760 -25.41 34.10 22.09
C TYR A 760 -26.56 35.09 22.12
N ARG A 761 -26.58 36.06 21.20
CA ARG A 761 -27.68 37.01 21.08
C ARG A 761 -29.00 36.33 20.72
N ARG A 762 -29.00 35.39 19.77
CA ARG A 762 -30.19 34.62 19.37
C ARG A 762 -30.75 33.77 20.51
N ALA A 763 -29.89 33.29 21.41
CA ALA A 763 -30.28 32.55 22.61
C ALA A 763 -30.61 33.44 23.83
N GLY A 764 -30.70 34.77 23.65
CA GLY A 764 -31.06 35.68 24.74
C GLY A 764 -29.95 35.93 25.77
N LEU A 765 -28.68 35.70 25.42
CA LEU A 765 -27.49 35.91 26.27
C LEU A 765 -26.61 37.08 25.77
N PRO A 766 -27.10 38.33 25.75
CA PRO A 766 -26.38 39.47 25.17
C PRO A 766 -25.07 39.81 25.92
N GLU A 767 -24.98 39.55 27.23
CA GLU A 767 -23.76 39.79 28.00
C GLU A 767 -22.59 38.90 27.55
N GLN A 768 -22.88 37.63 27.24
CA GLN A 768 -21.90 36.69 26.70
C GLN A 768 -21.48 37.11 25.28
N ALA A 769 -22.42 37.60 24.47
CA ALA A 769 -22.10 38.15 23.14
C ALA A 769 -21.12 39.33 23.22
N VAL A 770 -21.29 40.24 24.17
CA VAL A 770 -20.35 41.35 24.40
C VAL A 770 -19.00 40.85 24.90
N ARG A 771 -18.97 39.86 25.78
CA ARG A 771 -17.73 39.26 26.31
C ARG A 771 -16.84 38.70 25.20
N VAL A 772 -17.43 38.01 24.22
CA VAL A 772 -16.72 37.47 23.06
C VAL A 772 -15.92 38.57 22.33
N PHE A 773 -16.41 39.80 22.21
CA PHE A 773 -15.64 40.88 21.57
C PHE A 773 -14.55 41.48 22.47
N ARG A 774 -14.72 41.46 23.79
CA ARG A 774 -13.74 42.00 24.74
C ARG A 774 -12.47 41.15 24.83
N GLU A 775 -12.55 39.85 24.57
CA GLU A 775 -11.42 38.92 24.65
C GLU A 775 -10.30 39.18 23.61
N ILE A 776 -10.61 39.88 22.49
CA ILE A 776 -9.59 40.33 21.53
C ILE A 776 -8.63 41.38 22.12
N MET A 777 -9.15 42.29 22.95
CA MET A 777 -8.38 43.39 23.52
C MET A 777 -7.26 42.88 24.45
N THR A 778 -7.43 41.68 25.02
CA THR A 778 -6.43 41.02 25.87
C THR A 778 -5.35 40.27 25.08
N LEU A 779 -5.65 39.76 23.89
CA LEU A 779 -4.68 39.05 23.04
C LEU A 779 -3.71 40.01 22.32
N GLY A 780 -4.14 41.25 22.05
CA GLY A 780 -3.31 42.28 21.40
C GLY A 780 -2.26 42.98 22.28
N VAL A 781 -2.24 42.73 23.59
CA VAL A 781 -1.35 43.44 24.54
C VAL A 781 -0.09 42.63 24.91
N GLY A 782 -0.04 41.34 24.57
CA GLY A 782 1.11 40.46 24.85
C GLY A 782 2.19 40.40 23.77
N GLY A 783 2.08 41.20 22.69
CA GLY A 783 2.97 41.18 21.53
C GLY A 783 3.45 42.57 21.13
N ARG A 784 3.99 43.33 22.09
CA ARG A 784 4.81 44.52 21.81
C ARG A 784 6.17 44.37 22.45
#